data_AF-A0A8B9NM76-F1
#
_entry.id   AF-A0A8B9NM76-F1
#
_cell.length_a   1.000
_cell.length_b   1.000
_cell.length_c   1.000
_cell.angle_alpha   90.00
_cell.angle_beta   90.00
_cell.angle_gamma   90.00
#
_symmetry.space_group_name_H-M   'P 1'
#
loop_
_entity.id
_entity.type
_entity.pdbx_description
1 polymer ?
#
loop_
_entity_poly.entity_id
_entity_poly.type
_entity_poly.pdbx_seq_one_letter_code
_entity_poly.pdbx_strand_id
1 'polypeptide(L)'
;MFTAAAESFLKQAREIREEELQRFASRVAAVLQGPELGPEAADCLQRLHLTVAATKYPRKLDGKFVELLQTVLCSSKCPEQIQVLCAAILREMSPCNDLILSCDEIQDTKLLSLVSSILLAQGNKKAEVSAVGQRIVKVLERRLPEGQNARYLLPVLSNVISLSPESLTEEQTNVVSKKMADWLRYASIHQGVAQPSGGFFSNPRTRQPGPVTEVDGAIATDFFTVLSVGQYYTQDQWLNVQAFSMLRNWLLCYGGKTPNSEDKSGMDRSVTSTVSTTSTSSRLLPPKERLREKAFEYCQRLIEQSNRRPLKKDDGDLQKACLIEAVTIMDIICKQDSSYVYRAVSFLKILHGRICGDATYARALLPIAQFFLNHSKMTAVDSDAIYKHLFTDIPAQLFHNSSLAFEFVQFCKDNSQLFTETSSIFRQSFPNLFKFLAWNSPPLISEFVDLLPFLLDAGTAIEIFHLLLDLPCLTAALDVQLRSGGLPTSERAAINPAVKPATCLEAFRHPLYKSMFQYLLRTKSAPEDAPERLIPLRQLLGSLASSPRVVQCAETVPVLLELFFRVVAEFADGPLINQLVVLLLHRSDQLYEIPAFKDDVYRVLSSQLVMLCKLRPALVVELSTEILEFSGTVSNIQKKEAIFTHMVWAVGEYMSVSYDKRCTVEQINRFFETLEAVLFEITQLRPLASTPSYAPRAISVLMATLTKLAARSQDLIPRVSMFLSKMRTFVQSPAVTSVYCEEDLEEILIRATELMNLLKMPSVAQFVFTPPVDVASTRFQREVNDSLPFALRIVTCLLEPTPGFMPG
;
A
#
# COMPACT_ATOMS: atom_id res chain seq x y z
N MET A 1 17.75 8.26 15.00
CA MET A 1 19.05 7.71 14.58
C MET A 1 19.72 7.12 15.81
N PHE A 2 20.31 5.92 15.68
CA PHE A 2 21.06 5.30 16.76
C PHE A 2 22.40 6.03 16.96
N THR A 3 23.03 5.87 18.12
CA THR A 3 24.38 6.41 18.34
C THR A 3 25.39 5.59 17.53
N ALA A 4 26.51 6.20 17.10
CA ALA A 4 27.56 5.51 16.33
C ALA A 4 28.11 4.25 17.05
N ALA A 5 28.14 4.27 18.38
CA ALA A 5 28.48 3.11 19.20
C ALA A 5 27.45 1.98 19.05
N ALA A 6 26.15 2.29 19.11
CA ALA A 6 25.09 1.31 18.94
C ALA A 6 25.06 0.71 17.52
N GLU A 7 25.34 1.50 16.49
CA GLU A 7 25.48 1.01 15.11
C GLU A 7 26.68 0.07 14.95
N SER A 8 27.81 0.40 15.57
CA SER A 8 29.01 -0.45 15.58
C SER A 8 28.75 -1.79 16.28
N PHE A 9 28.09 -1.77 17.44
CA PHE A 9 27.71 -2.99 18.17
C PHE A 9 26.71 -3.86 17.38
N LEU A 10 25.70 -3.25 16.74
CA LEU A 10 24.75 -3.99 15.90
C LEU A 10 25.42 -4.60 14.67
N LYS A 11 26.40 -3.90 14.09
CA LYS A 11 27.21 -4.43 12.98
C LYS A 11 28.03 -5.64 13.44
N GLN A 12 28.74 -5.54 14.57
CA GLN A 12 29.49 -6.66 15.15
C GLN A 12 28.59 -7.85 15.50
N ALA A 13 27.41 -7.60 16.08
CA ALA A 13 26.43 -8.63 16.41
C ALA A 13 25.92 -9.37 15.15
N ARG A 14 25.78 -8.66 14.02
CA ARG A 14 25.40 -9.25 12.73
C ARG A 14 26.52 -10.06 12.08
N GLU A 15 27.77 -9.64 12.26
CA GLU A 15 28.95 -10.23 11.61
C GLU A 15 29.60 -11.39 12.37
N ILE A 16 29.23 -11.64 13.63
CA ILE A 16 29.80 -12.74 14.45
C ILE A 16 29.58 -14.12 13.79
N ARG A 17 30.61 -14.96 13.83
CA ARG A 17 30.59 -16.34 13.30
C ARG A 17 30.01 -17.33 14.30
N GLU A 18 29.53 -18.47 13.82
CA GLU A 18 28.89 -19.50 14.68
C GLU A 18 29.85 -20.06 15.74
N GLU A 19 31.12 -20.29 15.40
CA GLU A 19 32.13 -20.73 16.37
C GLU A 19 32.39 -19.70 17.48
N GLU A 20 32.38 -18.41 17.13
CA GLU A 20 32.58 -17.31 18.08
C GLU A 20 31.37 -17.18 19.02
N LEU A 21 30.17 -17.39 18.47
CA LEU A 21 28.94 -17.45 19.26
C LEU A 21 28.96 -18.63 20.23
N GLN A 22 29.41 -19.82 19.81
CA GLN A 22 29.53 -20.99 20.68
C GLN A 22 30.56 -20.78 21.80
N ARG A 23 31.72 -20.20 21.50
CA ARG A 23 32.72 -19.83 22.53
C ARG A 23 32.16 -18.80 23.50
N PHE A 24 31.43 -17.81 23.00
CA PHE A 24 30.79 -16.80 23.84
C PHE A 24 29.71 -17.43 24.73
N ALA A 25 28.82 -18.26 24.19
CA ALA A 25 27.81 -18.98 24.94
C ALA A 25 28.42 -19.88 26.03
N SER A 26 29.54 -20.56 25.74
CA SER A 26 30.27 -21.37 26.73
C SER A 26 30.81 -20.53 27.89
N ARG A 27 31.30 -19.32 27.61
CA ARG A 27 31.73 -18.37 28.65
C ARG A 27 30.55 -17.90 29.50
N VAL A 28 29.41 -17.59 28.87
CA VAL A 28 28.18 -17.22 29.58
C VAL A 28 27.71 -18.39 30.46
N ALA A 29 27.79 -19.63 29.98
CA ALA A 29 27.42 -20.82 30.74
C ALA A 29 28.23 -20.95 32.04
N ALA A 30 29.56 -20.72 31.96
CA ALA A 30 30.42 -20.75 33.13
C ALA A 30 30.05 -19.67 34.17
N VAL A 31 29.67 -18.46 33.72
CA VAL A 31 29.22 -17.37 34.59
C VAL A 31 27.88 -17.70 35.25
N LEU A 32 26.94 -18.32 34.52
CA LEU A 32 25.63 -18.70 35.04
C LEU A 32 25.68 -19.87 36.03
N GLN A 33 26.72 -20.70 35.98
CA GLN A 33 26.96 -21.80 36.92
C GLN A 33 27.71 -21.34 38.18
N GLY A 34 28.09 -20.06 38.27
CA GLY A 34 28.74 -19.48 39.45
C GLY A 34 27.83 -19.42 40.69
N PRO A 35 28.41 -19.30 41.90
CA PRO A 35 27.67 -19.32 43.16
C PRO A 35 26.80 -18.07 43.41
N GLU A 36 27.16 -16.93 42.82
CA GLU A 36 26.40 -15.67 42.91
C GLU A 36 26.14 -15.08 41.52
N LEU A 37 24.85 -14.95 41.17
CA LEU A 37 24.42 -14.36 39.92
C LEU A 37 24.39 -12.83 40.06
N GLY A 38 25.49 -12.19 39.66
CA GLY A 38 25.71 -10.74 39.79
C GLY A 38 25.47 -9.92 38.50
N PRO A 39 25.88 -8.63 38.49
CA PRO A 39 25.73 -7.74 37.34
C PRO A 39 26.51 -8.19 36.10
N GLU A 40 27.61 -8.93 36.28
CA GLU A 40 28.40 -9.51 35.18
C GLU A 40 27.59 -10.54 34.39
N ALA A 41 26.79 -11.37 35.06
CA ALA A 41 25.88 -12.32 34.41
C ALA A 41 24.81 -11.60 33.58
N ALA A 42 24.28 -10.48 34.11
CA ALA A 42 23.30 -9.66 33.40
C ALA A 42 23.88 -8.99 32.14
N ASP A 43 25.10 -8.43 32.19
CA ASP A 43 25.76 -7.85 31.01
C ASP A 43 26.04 -8.91 29.94
N CYS A 44 26.56 -10.07 30.36
CA CYS A 44 26.82 -11.20 29.47
C CYS A 44 25.54 -11.67 28.75
N LEU A 45 24.43 -11.80 29.48
CA LEU A 45 23.13 -12.18 28.90
C LEU A 45 22.53 -11.09 28.02
N GLN A 46 22.67 -9.80 28.35
CA GLN A 46 22.23 -8.70 27.49
C GLN A 46 22.95 -8.72 26.15
N ARG A 47 24.28 -8.90 26.17
CA ARG A 47 25.09 -9.02 24.95
C ARG A 47 24.71 -10.25 24.14
N LEU A 48 24.43 -11.37 24.80
CA LEU A 48 23.97 -12.58 24.12
C LEU A 48 22.59 -12.38 23.48
N HIS A 49 21.63 -11.78 24.20
CA HIS A 49 20.31 -11.48 23.67
C HIS A 49 20.38 -10.60 22.41
N LEU A 50 21.15 -9.51 22.44
CA LEU A 50 21.37 -8.65 21.27
C LEU A 50 22.00 -9.40 20.11
N THR A 51 22.96 -10.29 20.40
CA THR A 51 23.64 -11.09 19.38
C THR A 51 22.69 -12.07 18.69
N VAL A 52 21.77 -12.67 19.44
CA VAL A 52 20.76 -13.58 18.89
C VAL A 52 19.70 -12.80 18.09
N ALA A 53 19.25 -11.65 18.60
CA ALA A 53 18.18 -10.85 17.99
C ALA A 53 18.61 -9.98 16.79
N ALA A 54 19.90 -9.70 16.62
CA ALA A 54 20.38 -8.74 15.61
C ALA A 54 20.33 -9.24 14.15
N THR A 55 20.02 -10.52 13.91
CA THR A 55 20.07 -11.16 12.59
C THR A 55 18.69 -11.58 12.06
N LYS A 56 18.51 -11.48 10.73
CA LYS A 56 17.30 -11.95 10.03
C LYS A 56 17.14 -13.48 10.05
N TYR A 57 18.24 -14.22 10.25
CA TYR A 57 18.25 -15.68 10.30
C TYR A 57 18.31 -16.17 11.75
N PRO A 58 17.55 -17.22 12.10
CA PRO A 58 17.55 -17.77 13.45
C PRO A 58 18.92 -18.40 13.75
N ARG A 59 19.55 -17.96 14.82
CA ARG A 59 20.79 -18.56 15.34
C ARG A 59 20.42 -19.69 16.29
N LYS A 60 21.19 -20.78 16.30
CA LYS A 60 20.99 -21.91 17.23
C LYS A 60 22.04 -21.88 18.33
N LEU A 61 21.60 -22.18 19.55
CA LEU A 61 22.45 -22.34 20.73
C LEU A 61 22.45 -23.83 21.07
N ASP A 62 23.52 -24.29 21.70
CA ASP A 62 23.65 -25.69 22.11
C ASP A 62 22.54 -26.10 23.08
N GLY A 63 22.03 -27.33 22.94
CA GLY A 63 20.90 -27.84 23.73
C GLY A 63 21.18 -27.82 25.24
N LYS A 64 22.42 -28.12 25.66
CA LYS A 64 22.83 -28.06 27.08
C LYS A 64 22.79 -26.64 27.63
N PHE A 65 23.09 -25.66 26.80
CA PHE A 65 23.00 -24.26 27.19
C PHE A 65 21.54 -23.80 27.30
N VAL A 66 20.67 -24.28 26.41
CA VAL A 66 19.22 -24.05 26.48
C VAL A 66 18.63 -24.65 27.77
N GLU A 67 19.05 -25.85 28.17
CA GLU A 67 18.68 -26.46 29.47
C GLU A 67 19.16 -25.64 30.67
N LEU A 68 20.38 -25.12 30.61
CA LEU A 68 20.92 -24.24 31.66
C LEU A 68 20.09 -22.96 31.81
N LEU A 69 19.74 -22.30 30.69
CA LEU A 69 18.88 -21.11 30.71
C LEU A 69 17.50 -21.39 31.32
N GLN A 70 16.90 -22.54 31.02
CA GLN A 70 15.63 -22.97 31.61
C GLN A 70 15.76 -23.18 33.13
N THR A 71 16.84 -23.81 33.57
CA THR A 71 17.11 -24.07 34.98
C THR A 71 17.31 -22.77 35.76
N VAL A 72 18.07 -21.83 35.20
CA VAL A 72 18.31 -20.50 35.79
C VAL A 72 17.03 -19.67 35.84
N LEU A 73 16.18 -19.75 34.79
CA LEU A 73 14.88 -19.08 34.74
C LEU A 73 13.95 -19.55 35.87
N CYS A 74 13.85 -20.87 36.09
CA CYS A 74 12.94 -21.47 37.07
C CYS A 74 13.48 -21.45 38.51
N SER A 75 14.72 -20.99 38.74
CA SER A 75 15.32 -20.93 40.07
C SER A 75 14.73 -19.79 40.91
N SER A 76 14.26 -20.13 42.12
CA SER A 76 13.72 -19.15 43.08
C SER A 76 14.76 -18.20 43.69
N LYS A 77 16.06 -18.51 43.55
CA LYS A 77 17.18 -17.71 44.05
C LYS A 77 17.73 -16.72 43.01
N CYS A 78 17.21 -16.74 41.79
CA CYS A 78 17.73 -15.95 40.67
C CYS A 78 17.20 -14.51 40.71
N PRO A 79 18.05 -13.49 40.48
CA PRO A 79 17.60 -12.11 40.33
C PRO A 79 16.62 -11.93 39.16
N GLU A 80 15.62 -11.07 39.33
CA GLU A 80 14.56 -10.87 38.32
C GLU A 80 15.08 -10.44 36.95
N GLN A 81 16.11 -9.59 36.91
CA GLN A 81 16.72 -9.13 35.67
C GLN A 81 17.30 -10.29 34.85
N ILE A 82 17.90 -11.29 35.53
CA ILE A 82 18.50 -12.45 34.88
C ILE A 82 17.42 -13.40 34.37
N GLN A 83 16.34 -13.60 35.14
CA GLN A 83 15.17 -14.37 34.69
C GLN A 83 14.54 -13.76 33.41
N VAL A 84 14.36 -12.43 33.38
CA VAL A 84 13.82 -11.74 32.20
C VAL A 84 14.73 -11.91 30.98
N LEU A 85 16.05 -11.80 31.15
CA LEU A 85 17.01 -11.97 30.07
C LEU A 85 17.06 -13.42 29.56
N CYS A 86 17.01 -14.41 30.45
CA CYS A 86 16.92 -15.82 30.07
C CYS A 86 15.65 -16.07 29.25
N ALA A 87 14.50 -15.55 29.69
CA ALA A 87 13.24 -15.68 28.95
C ALA A 87 13.28 -14.97 27.59
N ALA A 88 13.89 -13.78 27.50
CA ALA A 88 14.03 -13.05 26.24
C ALA A 88 14.91 -13.80 25.21
N ILE A 89 16.02 -14.40 25.66
CA ILE A 89 16.87 -15.24 24.81
C ILE A 89 16.09 -16.47 24.35
N LEU A 90 15.50 -17.23 25.27
CA LEU A 90 14.74 -18.45 24.93
C LEU A 90 13.58 -18.16 23.97
N ARG A 91 12.91 -17.02 24.12
CA ARG A 91 11.83 -16.59 23.22
C ARG A 91 12.32 -16.28 21.80
N GLU A 92 13.46 -15.60 21.66
CA GLU A 92 14.06 -15.28 20.36
C GLU A 92 14.54 -16.55 19.62
N MET A 93 14.90 -17.58 20.37
CA MET A 93 15.33 -18.88 19.86
C MET A 93 14.16 -19.78 19.44
N SER A 94 12.92 -19.42 19.75
CA SER A 94 11.73 -20.22 19.42
C SER A 94 11.44 -20.17 17.92
N PRO A 95 11.02 -21.29 17.29
CA PRO A 95 10.74 -22.60 17.89
C PRO A 95 12.00 -23.46 18.12
N CYS A 96 12.07 -24.15 19.25
CA CYS A 96 13.20 -24.96 19.69
C CYS A 96 12.72 -26.31 20.27
N ASN A 97 13.28 -27.43 19.79
CA ASN A 97 12.88 -28.77 20.22
C ASN A 97 13.40 -29.16 21.62
N ASP A 98 14.46 -28.49 22.09
CA ASP A 98 15.14 -28.78 23.36
C ASP A 98 14.47 -28.08 24.56
N LEU A 99 13.28 -27.50 24.36
CA LEU A 99 12.49 -26.84 25.40
C LEU A 99 11.63 -27.85 26.18
N ILE A 100 11.77 -27.86 27.51
CA ILE A 100 11.09 -28.77 28.44
C ILE A 100 10.36 -27.95 29.54
N LEU A 101 9.75 -26.82 29.17
CA LEU A 101 9.01 -25.97 30.11
C LEU A 101 7.52 -26.37 30.19
N SER A 102 6.93 -26.24 31.39
CA SER A 102 5.48 -26.38 31.63
C SER A 102 4.94 -25.27 32.53
N CYS A 103 3.68 -24.89 32.33
CA CYS A 103 2.98 -23.89 33.13
C CYS A 103 2.20 -24.45 34.33
N ASP A 104 2.04 -25.78 34.43
CA ASP A 104 1.07 -26.39 35.35
C ASP A 104 1.44 -26.24 36.84
N GLU A 105 2.74 -26.24 37.13
CA GLU A 105 3.27 -26.25 38.50
C GLU A 105 3.65 -24.85 39.01
N ILE A 106 3.68 -23.85 38.12
CA ILE A 106 4.17 -22.50 38.46
C ILE A 106 3.10 -21.73 39.23
N GLN A 107 3.43 -21.32 40.46
CA GLN A 107 2.54 -20.53 41.32
C GLN A 107 2.82 -19.02 41.28
N ASP A 108 4.06 -18.61 40.99
CA ASP A 108 4.38 -17.18 40.85
C ASP A 108 3.84 -16.63 39.52
N THR A 109 2.99 -15.61 39.62
CA THR A 109 2.40 -14.88 38.49
C THR A 109 3.43 -14.28 37.53
N LYS A 110 4.59 -13.83 38.03
CA LYS A 110 5.62 -13.19 37.21
C LYS A 110 6.44 -14.22 36.45
N LEU A 111 6.91 -15.27 37.12
CA LEU A 111 7.55 -16.41 36.47
C LEU A 111 6.62 -17.09 35.46
N LEU A 112 5.33 -17.25 35.80
CA LEU A 112 4.31 -17.80 34.89
C LEU A 112 4.19 -16.97 33.62
N SER A 113 4.23 -15.63 33.72
CA SER A 113 4.21 -14.74 32.56
C SER A 113 5.44 -14.92 31.66
N LEU A 114 6.63 -15.03 32.25
CA LEU A 114 7.87 -15.26 31.52
C LEU A 114 7.86 -16.61 30.79
N VAL A 115 7.55 -17.69 31.49
CA VAL A 115 7.48 -19.05 30.90
C VAL A 115 6.41 -19.11 29.81
N SER A 116 5.23 -18.54 30.07
CA SER A 116 4.15 -18.48 29.07
C SER A 116 4.59 -17.74 27.82
N SER A 117 5.37 -16.66 27.92
CA SER A 117 5.86 -15.93 26.75
C SER A 117 6.80 -16.76 25.86
N ILE A 118 7.51 -17.73 26.43
CA ILE A 118 8.40 -18.65 25.70
C ILE A 118 7.56 -19.72 25.00
N LEU A 119 6.60 -20.33 25.72
CA LEU A 119 5.69 -21.34 25.17
C LEU A 119 4.83 -20.79 24.04
N LEU A 120 4.29 -19.57 24.19
CA LEU A 120 3.54 -18.93 23.12
C LEU A 120 4.38 -18.67 21.86
N ALA A 121 5.69 -18.47 22.00
CA ALA A 121 6.60 -18.30 20.86
C ALA A 121 6.94 -19.62 20.15
N GLN A 122 6.72 -20.78 20.77
CA GLN A 122 6.87 -22.10 20.10
C GLN A 122 5.75 -22.37 19.09
N GLY A 123 4.63 -21.65 19.19
CA GLY A 123 3.42 -21.84 18.39
C GLY A 123 2.57 -23.02 18.88
N ASN A 124 1.48 -23.32 18.16
CA ASN A 124 0.45 -24.26 18.65
C ASN A 124 0.73 -25.76 18.34
N LYS A 125 1.98 -26.16 18.09
CA LYS A 125 2.30 -27.54 17.63
C LYS A 125 1.95 -28.63 18.66
N LYS A 126 2.03 -28.32 19.96
CA LYS A 126 1.76 -29.25 21.07
C LYS A 126 0.56 -28.83 21.94
N ALA A 127 -0.39 -28.07 21.39
CA ALA A 127 -1.51 -27.47 22.13
C ALA A 127 -1.08 -26.57 23.32
N GLU A 128 0.17 -26.08 23.31
CA GLU A 128 0.75 -25.24 24.35
C GLU A 128 -0.05 -23.94 24.57
N VAL A 129 -0.59 -23.35 23.50
CA VAL A 129 -1.38 -22.11 23.58
C VAL A 129 -2.65 -22.32 24.42
N SER A 130 -3.35 -23.45 24.25
CA SER A 130 -4.54 -23.76 25.06
C SER A 130 -4.17 -24.08 26.50
N ALA A 131 -3.10 -24.86 26.74
CA ALA A 131 -2.64 -25.16 28.09
C ALA A 131 -2.29 -23.88 28.89
N VAL A 132 -1.56 -22.95 28.25
CA VAL A 132 -1.24 -21.63 28.82
C VAL A 132 -2.51 -20.84 29.11
N GLY A 133 -3.44 -20.76 28.16
CA GLY A 133 -4.73 -20.07 28.33
C GLY A 133 -5.54 -20.60 29.51
N GLN A 134 -5.76 -21.91 29.57
CA GLN A 134 -6.51 -22.56 30.64
C GLN A 134 -5.85 -22.33 32.01
N ARG A 135 -4.51 -22.42 32.08
CA ARG A 135 -3.77 -22.17 33.32
C ARG A 135 -3.95 -20.73 33.81
N ILE A 136 -3.84 -19.75 32.92
CA ILE A 136 -3.97 -18.33 33.26
C ILE A 136 -5.38 -18.04 33.78
N VAL A 137 -6.41 -18.53 33.10
CA VAL A 137 -7.81 -18.32 33.54
C VAL A 137 -8.01 -18.94 34.93
N LYS A 138 -7.52 -20.16 35.17
CA LYS A 138 -7.60 -20.82 36.48
C LYS A 138 -6.89 -20.03 37.60
N VAL A 139 -5.81 -19.33 37.28
CA VAL A 139 -5.11 -18.44 38.25
C VAL A 139 -5.91 -17.15 38.48
N LEU A 140 -6.51 -16.57 37.44
CA LEU A 140 -7.34 -15.36 37.53
C LEU A 140 -8.69 -15.58 38.24
N GLU A 141 -9.23 -16.80 38.18
CA GLU A 141 -10.41 -17.23 38.93
C GLU A 141 -10.19 -17.22 40.45
N ARG A 142 -8.98 -17.61 40.88
CA ARG A 142 -8.63 -17.74 42.30
C ARG A 142 -8.32 -16.38 42.93
N ARG A 143 -8.51 -16.30 44.24
CA ARG A 143 -7.99 -15.17 45.02
C ARG A 143 -6.47 -15.34 45.13
N LEU A 144 -5.72 -14.39 44.59
CA LEU A 144 -4.26 -14.43 44.62
C LEU A 144 -3.73 -14.26 46.06
N PRO A 145 -2.63 -14.94 46.43
CA PRO A 145 -1.93 -14.74 47.70
C PRO A 145 -1.43 -13.29 47.87
N GLU A 146 -1.28 -12.84 49.13
CA GLU A 146 -0.71 -11.53 49.44
C GLU A 146 0.69 -11.39 48.84
N GLY A 147 0.92 -10.35 48.03
CA GLY A 147 2.19 -10.08 47.33
C GLY A 147 2.25 -10.54 45.87
N GLN A 148 1.32 -11.38 45.39
CA GLN A 148 1.22 -11.75 43.96
C GLN A 148 0.29 -10.82 43.17
N ASN A 149 0.60 -10.61 41.88
CA ASN A 149 -0.14 -9.65 41.06
C ASN A 149 -0.57 -10.21 39.69
N ALA A 150 -1.87 -10.16 39.41
CA ALA A 150 -2.48 -10.51 38.12
C ALA A 150 -1.99 -9.65 36.93
N ARG A 151 -1.31 -8.52 37.16
CA ARG A 151 -0.80 -7.58 36.13
C ARG A 151 -0.01 -8.26 35.02
N TYR A 152 0.72 -9.33 35.33
CA TYR A 152 1.56 -10.01 34.33
C TYR A 152 0.79 -11.01 33.45
N LEU A 153 -0.46 -11.33 33.80
CA LEU A 153 -1.23 -12.40 33.20
C LEU A 153 -2.14 -11.93 32.05
N LEU A 154 -2.72 -10.73 32.14
CA LEU A 154 -3.59 -10.19 31.08
C LEU A 154 -2.88 -10.03 29.72
N PRO A 155 -1.64 -9.50 29.65
CA PRO A 155 -0.92 -9.43 28.38
C PRO A 155 -0.67 -10.81 27.75
N VAL A 156 -0.44 -11.82 28.58
CA VAL A 156 -0.25 -13.20 28.13
C VAL A 156 -1.57 -13.77 27.59
N LEU A 157 -2.68 -13.52 28.29
CA LEU A 157 -4.02 -13.88 27.81
C LEU A 157 -4.36 -13.19 26.49
N SER A 158 -3.98 -11.92 26.34
CA SER A 158 -4.11 -11.18 25.08
C SER A 158 -3.35 -11.85 23.93
N ASN A 159 -2.14 -12.38 24.20
CA ASN A 159 -1.39 -13.12 23.18
C ASN A 159 -2.02 -14.49 22.88
N VAL A 160 -2.56 -15.19 23.88
CA VAL A 160 -3.29 -16.46 23.70
C VAL A 160 -4.45 -16.29 22.74
N ILE A 161 -5.29 -15.27 22.95
CA ILE A 161 -6.47 -15.03 22.10
C ILE A 161 -6.09 -14.60 20.68
N SER A 162 -4.97 -13.86 20.52
CA SER A 162 -4.48 -13.48 19.19
C SER A 162 -3.88 -14.65 18.41
N LEU A 163 -3.27 -15.63 19.10
CA LEU A 163 -2.68 -16.81 18.47
C LEU A 163 -3.70 -17.93 18.21
N SER A 164 -4.66 -18.12 19.12
CA SER A 164 -5.68 -19.17 19.03
C SER A 164 -6.98 -18.76 19.73
N PRO A 165 -7.91 -18.07 19.04
CA PRO A 165 -9.19 -17.65 19.61
C PRO A 165 -10.03 -18.80 20.18
N GLU A 166 -9.92 -20.01 19.62
CA GLU A 166 -10.68 -21.19 20.05
C GLU A 166 -10.11 -21.89 21.30
N SER A 167 -9.03 -21.35 21.89
CA SER A 167 -8.29 -21.99 22.97
C SER A 167 -9.00 -22.03 24.34
N LEU A 168 -10.02 -21.17 24.54
CA LEU A 168 -10.74 -21.00 25.80
C LEU A 168 -12.17 -21.53 25.70
N THR A 169 -12.65 -22.17 26.77
CA THR A 169 -14.04 -22.63 26.85
C THR A 169 -15.00 -21.46 27.11
N GLU A 170 -16.30 -21.67 26.89
CA GLU A 170 -17.31 -20.66 27.18
C GLU A 170 -17.35 -20.26 28.66
N GLU A 171 -17.19 -21.22 29.58
CA GLU A 171 -17.12 -20.97 31.01
C GLU A 171 -15.94 -20.06 31.36
N GLN A 172 -14.74 -20.39 30.85
CA GLN A 172 -13.53 -19.59 31.04
C GLN A 172 -13.68 -18.17 30.49
N THR A 173 -14.29 -18.06 29.31
CA THR A 173 -14.60 -16.78 28.66
C THR A 173 -15.57 -15.95 29.51
N ASN A 174 -16.57 -16.58 30.12
CA ASN A 174 -17.54 -15.91 30.99
C ASN A 174 -16.90 -15.39 32.28
N VAL A 175 -15.98 -16.14 32.88
CA VAL A 175 -15.24 -15.69 34.07
C VAL A 175 -14.40 -14.45 33.74
N VAL A 176 -13.59 -14.50 32.67
CA VAL A 176 -12.74 -13.37 32.29
C VAL A 176 -13.59 -12.16 31.92
N SER A 177 -14.69 -12.35 31.19
CA SER A 177 -15.62 -11.27 30.82
C SER A 177 -16.21 -10.58 32.05
N LYS A 178 -16.58 -11.36 33.08
CA LYS A 178 -17.06 -10.81 34.36
C LYS A 178 -15.98 -9.98 35.05
N LYS A 179 -14.74 -10.49 35.13
CA LYS A 179 -13.60 -9.79 35.74
C LYS A 179 -13.25 -8.50 35.00
N MET A 180 -13.23 -8.54 33.67
CA MET A 180 -12.99 -7.35 32.84
C MET A 180 -14.06 -6.28 33.08
N ALA A 181 -15.34 -6.65 33.14
CA ALA A 181 -16.42 -5.72 33.44
C ALA A 181 -16.24 -5.07 34.82
N ASP A 182 -15.81 -5.85 35.82
CA ASP A 182 -15.55 -5.35 37.16
C ASP A 182 -14.31 -4.42 37.20
N TRP A 183 -13.22 -4.77 36.50
CA TRP A 183 -12.02 -3.93 36.42
C TRP A 183 -12.26 -2.61 35.70
N LEU A 184 -13.05 -2.61 34.63
CA LEU A 184 -13.41 -1.39 33.89
C LEU A 184 -14.25 -0.44 34.73
N ARG A 185 -15.18 -0.95 35.56
CA ARG A 185 -16.15 -0.12 36.29
C ARG A 185 -15.74 0.27 37.70
N TYR A 186 -15.03 -0.61 38.43
CA TYR A 186 -14.84 -0.48 39.88
C TYR A 186 -13.39 -0.28 40.32
N ALA A 187 -12.49 0.13 39.41
CA ALA A 187 -11.14 0.52 39.79
C ALA A 187 -11.13 1.78 40.67
N SER A 188 -10.21 1.81 41.63
CA SER A 188 -10.02 2.84 42.64
C SER A 188 -9.78 4.21 42.01
N ILE A 189 -10.40 5.24 42.58
CA ILE A 189 -10.17 6.65 42.27
C ILE A 189 -9.14 7.31 43.20
N HIS A 190 -8.53 6.54 44.10
CA HIS A 190 -7.46 7.00 44.98
C HIS A 190 -6.12 6.47 44.49
N GLN A 191 -5.07 7.29 44.63
CA GLN A 191 -3.71 6.89 44.27
C GLN A 191 -3.21 5.74 45.16
N GLY A 192 -2.19 5.04 44.69
CA GLY A 192 -1.43 4.10 45.49
C GLY A 192 -0.57 4.82 46.54
N VAL A 193 -0.15 4.08 47.56
CA VAL A 193 0.82 4.56 48.54
C VAL A 193 2.21 4.59 47.88
N ALA A 194 2.95 5.70 48.01
CA ALA A 194 4.33 5.78 47.57
C ALA A 194 5.18 4.72 48.30
N GLN A 195 5.99 3.94 47.57
CA GLN A 195 6.96 3.06 48.22
C GLN A 195 7.99 3.93 48.97
N PRO A 196 8.35 3.57 50.21
CA PRO A 196 9.28 4.38 50.99
C PRO A 196 10.64 4.43 50.28
N SER A 197 11.03 5.62 49.83
CA SER A 197 12.41 5.89 49.43
C SER A 197 13.28 5.85 50.68
N GLY A 198 14.32 5.00 50.66
CA GLY A 198 15.22 4.74 51.79
C GLY A 198 16.09 5.94 52.18
N GLY A 199 15.48 6.99 52.72
CA GLY A 199 16.15 8.13 53.35
C GLY A 199 15.97 8.09 54.86
N PHE A 200 17.07 8.05 55.61
CA PHE A 200 17.12 7.90 57.07
C PHE A 200 16.47 9.06 57.89
N PHE A 201 15.92 10.11 57.25
CA PHE A 201 15.42 11.31 57.92
C PHE A 201 14.05 11.84 57.41
N SER A 202 13.15 10.99 56.94
CA SER A 202 11.77 11.41 56.67
C SER A 202 10.77 10.63 57.53
N ASN A 203 10.27 11.28 58.57
CA ASN A 203 9.19 10.79 59.42
C ASN A 203 7.90 10.70 58.56
N PRO A 204 7.35 9.50 58.27
CA PRO A 204 6.19 9.38 57.40
C PRO A 204 4.95 9.70 58.23
N ARG A 205 4.51 10.95 58.25
CA ARG A 205 3.08 11.20 58.45
C ARG A 205 2.41 10.49 57.27
N THR A 206 1.66 9.42 57.54
CA THR A 206 0.78 8.71 56.60
C THR A 206 -0.20 9.71 55.98
N ARG A 207 0.26 10.46 54.98
CA ARG A 207 -0.59 11.25 54.10
C ARG A 207 -1.43 10.22 53.38
N GLN A 208 -2.75 10.24 53.62
CA GLN A 208 -3.64 9.37 52.87
C GLN A 208 -3.40 9.61 51.37
N PRO A 209 -3.37 8.55 50.56
CA PRO A 209 -3.16 8.70 49.13
C PRO A 209 -4.19 9.69 48.56
N GLY A 210 -3.70 10.69 47.83
CA GLY A 210 -4.57 11.68 47.20
C GLY A 210 -5.46 11.04 46.13
N PRO A 211 -6.54 11.72 45.71
CA PRO A 211 -7.34 11.24 44.58
C PRO A 211 -6.52 11.25 43.29
N VAL A 212 -6.90 10.42 42.32
CA VAL A 212 -6.43 10.56 40.94
C VAL A 212 -7.08 11.79 40.30
N THR A 213 -6.39 12.39 39.34
CA THR A 213 -6.89 13.55 38.60
C THR A 213 -7.26 13.16 37.17
N GLU A 214 -8.02 14.01 36.52
CA GLU A 214 -8.24 14.04 35.08
C GLU A 214 -7.00 14.64 34.38
N VAL A 215 -6.96 14.57 33.05
CA VAL A 215 -5.83 15.11 32.24
C VAL A 215 -5.64 16.63 32.36
N ASP A 216 -6.66 17.37 32.81
CA ASP A 216 -6.62 18.81 33.07
C ASP A 216 -6.27 19.16 34.53
N GLY A 217 -6.01 18.14 35.37
CA GLY A 217 -5.70 18.29 36.79
C GLY A 217 -6.92 18.38 37.71
N ALA A 218 -8.15 18.35 37.19
CA ALA A 218 -9.35 18.26 38.03
C ALA A 218 -9.42 16.91 38.75
N ILE A 219 -10.06 16.85 39.92
CA ILE A 219 -10.25 15.57 40.62
C ILE A 219 -11.19 14.66 39.81
N ALA A 220 -10.84 13.39 39.64
CA ALA A 220 -11.71 12.41 38.98
C ALA A 220 -12.89 12.04 39.89
N THR A 221 -14.14 12.16 39.39
CA THR A 221 -15.35 12.06 40.22
C THR A 221 -16.25 10.87 39.94
N ASP A 222 -16.12 10.19 38.80
CA ASP A 222 -16.99 9.04 38.44
C ASP A 222 -16.30 7.70 38.73
N PHE A 223 -15.55 7.16 37.77
CA PHE A 223 -14.70 5.99 37.96
C PHE A 223 -13.36 6.16 37.22
N PHE A 224 -12.37 5.35 37.60
CA PHE A 224 -11.04 5.38 37.02
C PHE A 224 -11.04 4.90 35.57
N THR A 225 -10.31 5.63 34.71
CA THR A 225 -10.07 5.24 33.32
C THR A 225 -8.58 5.33 32.97
N VAL A 226 -8.21 4.88 31.77
CA VAL A 226 -6.85 5.02 31.23
C VAL A 226 -6.41 6.49 31.08
N LEU A 227 -7.34 7.45 31.09
CA LEU A 227 -7.05 8.88 31.08
C LEU A 227 -6.98 9.51 32.48
N SER A 228 -7.11 8.71 33.54
CA SER A 228 -6.89 9.15 34.91
C SER A 228 -5.39 9.23 35.23
N VAL A 229 -4.96 10.39 35.71
CA VAL A 229 -3.56 10.71 36.01
C VAL A 229 -3.31 10.53 37.50
N GLY A 230 -2.28 9.75 37.84
CA GLY A 230 -1.81 9.53 39.21
C GLY A 230 -0.29 9.36 39.26
N GLN A 231 0.32 9.60 40.43
CA GLN A 231 1.75 9.36 40.63
C GLN A 231 2.07 7.89 40.87
N TYR A 232 1.19 7.20 41.59
CA TYR A 232 1.29 5.79 41.91
C TYR A 232 -0.03 5.12 41.62
N TYR A 233 0.00 4.04 40.84
CA TYR A 233 -1.20 3.30 40.45
C TYR A 233 -1.37 2.04 41.28
N THR A 234 -2.58 1.80 41.78
CA THR A 234 -2.96 0.57 42.48
C THR A 234 -3.10 -0.61 41.51
N GLN A 235 -3.17 -1.83 42.04
CA GLN A 235 -3.24 -3.04 41.21
C GLN A 235 -4.47 -3.07 40.30
N ASP A 236 -5.63 -2.71 40.84
CA ASP A 236 -6.90 -2.63 40.12
C ASP A 236 -6.88 -1.53 39.03
N GLN A 237 -6.16 -0.42 39.24
CA GLN A 237 -5.93 0.60 38.20
C GLN A 237 -5.09 0.05 37.05
N TRP A 238 -4.03 -0.73 37.32
CA TRP A 238 -3.27 -1.41 36.27
C TRP A 238 -4.12 -2.42 35.50
N LEU A 239 -4.95 -3.19 36.20
CA LEU A 239 -5.85 -4.16 35.57
C LEU A 239 -6.94 -3.48 34.72
N ASN A 240 -7.41 -2.29 35.12
CA ASN A 240 -8.32 -1.47 34.31
C ASN A 240 -7.68 -1.08 32.96
N VAL A 241 -6.46 -0.53 33.00
CA VAL A 241 -5.71 -0.13 31.78
C VAL A 241 -5.47 -1.34 30.86
N GLN A 242 -5.05 -2.47 31.43
CA GLN A 242 -4.81 -3.70 30.67
C GLN A 242 -6.10 -4.31 30.12
N ALA A 243 -7.19 -4.27 30.89
CA ALA A 243 -8.50 -4.74 30.43
C ALA A 243 -8.98 -3.92 29.23
N PHE A 244 -8.85 -2.58 29.28
CA PHE A 244 -9.17 -1.72 28.13
C PHE A 244 -8.27 -2.03 26.93
N SER A 245 -6.96 -2.19 27.13
CA SER A 245 -6.02 -2.53 26.05
C SER A 245 -6.31 -3.87 25.35
N MET A 246 -6.92 -4.83 26.06
CA MET A 246 -7.29 -6.14 25.49
C MET A 246 -8.74 -6.17 24.97
N LEU A 247 -9.57 -5.17 25.35
CA LEU A 247 -11.03 -5.21 25.22
C LEU A 247 -11.50 -5.40 23.78
N ARG A 248 -10.91 -4.70 22.81
CA ARG A 248 -11.25 -4.83 21.40
C ARG A 248 -11.05 -6.25 20.89
N ASN A 249 -9.86 -6.81 21.10
CA ASN A 249 -9.55 -8.18 20.68
C ASN A 249 -10.48 -9.19 21.39
N TRP A 250 -10.74 -9.00 22.68
CA TRP A 250 -11.64 -9.85 23.45
C TRP A 250 -13.07 -9.83 22.88
N LEU A 251 -13.61 -8.64 22.59
CA LEU A 251 -14.95 -8.49 22.01
C LEU A 251 -15.02 -9.10 20.61
N LEU A 252 -14.00 -8.94 19.77
CA LEU A 252 -13.97 -9.55 18.43
C LEU A 252 -13.99 -11.08 18.51
N CYS A 253 -13.23 -11.68 19.43
CA CYS A 253 -13.17 -13.14 19.58
C CYS A 253 -14.41 -13.74 20.25
N TYR A 254 -14.98 -13.06 21.26
CA TYR A 254 -15.94 -13.68 22.18
C TYR A 254 -17.24 -12.89 22.42
N GLY A 255 -17.41 -11.74 21.80
CA GLY A 255 -18.58 -10.87 22.00
C GLY A 255 -19.81 -11.24 21.16
N GLY A 256 -19.67 -12.13 20.17
CA GLY A 256 -20.76 -12.57 19.30
C GLY A 256 -21.75 -13.53 19.95
N LYS A 257 -22.96 -13.64 19.37
CA LYS A 257 -23.89 -14.72 19.65
C LYS A 257 -23.35 -16.01 19.01
N THR A 258 -23.31 -17.10 19.77
CA THR A 258 -23.01 -18.44 19.25
C THR A 258 -23.94 -18.79 18.07
N PRO A 259 -23.46 -19.37 16.96
CA PRO A 259 -24.27 -19.65 15.77
C PRO A 259 -25.32 -20.76 15.94
N ASN A 260 -25.50 -21.33 17.14
CA ASN A 260 -26.43 -22.43 17.41
C ASN A 260 -27.59 -22.03 18.33
N SER A 261 -28.32 -20.96 18.01
CA SER A 261 -29.65 -20.75 18.60
C SER A 261 -30.64 -20.15 17.60
N GLU A 262 -30.64 -20.62 16.36
CA GLU A 262 -31.87 -20.57 15.57
C GLU A 262 -32.84 -21.64 16.11
N ASP A 263 -34.09 -21.22 16.22
CA ASP A 263 -35.27 -22.03 16.53
C ASP A 263 -35.39 -22.69 17.91
N LYS A 264 -35.78 -21.89 18.91
CA LYS A 264 -36.98 -22.19 19.73
C LYS A 264 -37.75 -20.93 20.10
N SER A 265 -38.70 -20.60 19.21
CA SER A 265 -40.07 -20.12 19.45
C SER A 265 -40.33 -19.07 20.55
N GLY A 266 -41.00 -18.00 20.12
CA GLY A 266 -41.45 -16.86 20.92
C GLY A 266 -42.39 -17.17 22.08
N MET A 267 -42.29 -16.33 23.11
CA MET A 267 -43.40 -15.54 23.63
C MET A 267 -42.83 -14.44 24.54
N ASP A 268 -43.36 -13.22 24.39
CA ASP A 268 -43.22 -12.07 25.30
C ASP A 268 -41.83 -11.47 25.55
N ARG A 269 -41.38 -10.60 24.62
CA ARG A 269 -40.59 -9.42 25.01
C ARG A 269 -41.48 -8.18 24.90
N SER A 270 -42.23 -7.96 25.96
CA SER A 270 -43.10 -6.79 26.14
C SER A 270 -42.31 -5.48 26.04
N VAL A 271 -42.85 -4.60 25.22
CA VAL A 271 -42.45 -3.21 25.01
C VAL A 271 -42.82 -2.43 26.28
N THR A 272 -41.87 -2.21 27.18
CA THR A 272 -41.83 -1.08 28.13
C THR A 272 -40.59 -1.19 29.02
N SER A 273 -39.57 -0.37 28.75
CA SER A 273 -38.58 0.01 29.76
C SER A 273 -37.98 1.36 29.37
N THR A 274 -38.83 2.38 29.50
CA THR A 274 -38.35 3.65 30.07
C THR A 274 -37.95 3.37 31.52
N VAL A 275 -36.92 4.07 32.01
CA VAL A 275 -36.53 4.30 33.42
C VAL A 275 -35.05 3.97 33.68
N SER A 276 -34.30 5.04 33.90
CA SER A 276 -33.08 5.15 34.68
C SER A 276 -33.04 4.18 35.86
N THR A 277 -32.04 3.29 35.96
CA THR A 277 -31.83 2.53 37.20
C THR A 277 -30.34 2.32 37.51
N THR A 278 -29.96 2.89 38.65
CA THR A 278 -29.20 2.24 39.73
C THR A 278 -28.49 0.90 39.42
N SER A 279 -27.23 0.84 39.84
CA SER A 279 -26.21 -0.21 39.69
C SER A 279 -26.60 -1.67 40.02
N THR A 280 -27.82 -1.94 40.51
CA THR A 280 -28.29 -3.26 40.92
C THR A 280 -28.86 -4.11 39.78
N SER A 281 -29.42 -3.52 38.72
CA SER A 281 -29.98 -4.26 37.56
C SER A 281 -28.90 -4.93 36.68
N SER A 282 -27.76 -4.24 36.47
CA SER A 282 -26.64 -4.73 35.65
C SER A 282 -25.99 -6.03 36.13
N ARG A 283 -26.19 -6.42 37.41
CA ARG A 283 -25.64 -7.67 37.97
C ARG A 283 -26.36 -8.93 37.50
N LEU A 284 -27.56 -8.78 36.93
CA LEU A 284 -28.40 -9.88 36.45
C LEU A 284 -28.13 -10.26 34.99
N LEU A 285 -27.37 -9.44 34.26
CA LEU A 285 -27.00 -9.71 32.87
C LEU A 285 -25.97 -10.85 32.78
N PRO A 286 -26.03 -11.69 31.73
CA PRO A 286 -24.97 -12.65 31.45
C PRO A 286 -23.61 -11.95 31.31
N PRO A 287 -22.49 -12.59 31.70
CA PRO A 287 -21.18 -11.94 31.77
C PRO A 287 -20.73 -11.22 30.50
N LYS A 288 -21.01 -11.79 29.33
CA LYS A 288 -20.71 -11.17 28.01
C LYS A 288 -21.54 -9.91 27.76
N GLU A 289 -22.83 -9.92 28.10
CA GLU A 289 -23.70 -8.74 27.93
C GLU A 289 -23.35 -7.63 28.93
N ARG A 290 -23.05 -8.01 30.17
CA ARG A 290 -22.55 -7.09 31.20
C ARG A 290 -21.24 -6.43 30.78
N LEU A 291 -20.31 -7.19 30.18
CA LEU A 291 -19.08 -6.62 29.63
C LEU A 291 -19.37 -5.62 28.52
N ARG A 292 -20.29 -5.92 27.59
CA ARG A 292 -20.69 -4.97 26.53
C ARG A 292 -21.25 -3.66 27.10
N GLU A 293 -22.14 -3.75 28.09
CA GLU A 293 -22.71 -2.56 28.76
C GLU A 293 -21.60 -1.71 29.41
N LYS A 294 -20.71 -2.34 30.22
CA LYS A 294 -19.65 -1.62 30.92
C LYS A 294 -18.54 -1.11 30.01
N ALA A 295 -18.23 -1.84 28.93
CA ALA A 295 -17.34 -1.38 27.87
C ALA A 295 -17.91 -0.14 27.16
N PHE A 296 -19.21 -0.13 26.86
CA PHE A 296 -19.88 1.01 26.24
C PHE A 296 -19.85 2.25 27.15
N GLU A 297 -20.19 2.09 28.44
CA GLU A 297 -20.10 3.16 29.44
C GLU A 297 -18.67 3.70 29.59
N TYR A 298 -17.68 2.80 29.60
CA TYR A 298 -16.26 3.17 29.67
C TYR A 298 -15.83 3.99 28.45
N CYS A 299 -16.19 3.55 27.24
CA CYS A 299 -15.89 4.28 26.01
C CYS A 299 -16.58 5.64 25.97
N GLN A 300 -17.84 5.73 26.45
CA GLN A 300 -18.53 7.01 26.57
C GLN A 300 -17.79 7.95 27.52
N ARG A 301 -17.35 7.46 28.68
CA ARG A 301 -16.56 8.25 29.64
C ARG A 301 -15.25 8.76 29.03
N LEU A 302 -14.54 7.94 28.26
CA LEU A 302 -13.33 8.37 27.55
C LEU A 302 -13.61 9.51 26.55
N ILE A 303 -14.70 9.40 25.80
CA ILE A 303 -15.14 10.47 24.87
C ILE A 303 -15.49 11.74 25.65
N GLU A 304 -16.11 11.64 26.82
CA GLU A 304 -16.39 12.80 27.67
C GLU A 304 -15.10 13.43 28.22
N GLN A 305 -14.13 12.62 28.67
CA GLN A 305 -12.82 13.08 29.13
C GLN A 305 -12.03 13.79 28.02
N SER A 306 -12.26 13.41 26.76
CA SER A 306 -11.64 14.10 25.62
C SER A 306 -12.11 15.55 25.42
N ASN A 307 -13.14 16.01 26.13
CA ASN A 307 -13.49 17.44 26.17
C ASN A 307 -12.48 18.29 26.97
N ARG A 308 -11.68 17.64 27.83
CA ARG A 308 -10.76 18.32 28.74
C ARG A 308 -9.43 18.55 28.03
N ARG A 309 -8.87 19.75 28.18
CA ARG A 309 -7.57 20.11 27.62
C ARG A 309 -6.44 19.50 28.48
N PRO A 310 -5.60 18.61 27.92
CA PRO A 310 -4.50 18.00 28.66
C PRO A 310 -3.44 19.01 29.09
N LEU A 311 -2.86 18.83 30.28
CA LEU A 311 -1.76 19.66 30.78
C LEU A 311 -0.41 19.30 30.14
N LYS A 312 -0.19 18.01 29.83
CA LYS A 312 1.02 17.53 29.16
C LYS A 312 0.69 17.09 27.74
N LYS A 313 1.69 17.23 26.86
CA LYS A 313 1.57 16.79 25.46
C LYS A 313 1.31 15.28 25.36
N ASP A 314 2.07 14.49 26.10
CA ASP A 314 1.96 13.02 26.08
C ASP A 314 0.56 12.54 26.50
N ASP A 315 -0.05 13.20 27.49
CA ASP A 315 -1.41 12.92 27.92
C ASP A 315 -2.44 13.24 26.82
N GLY A 316 -2.16 14.25 25.99
CA GLY A 316 -2.99 14.59 24.83
C GLY A 316 -2.84 13.62 23.66
N ASP A 317 -1.63 13.11 23.43
CA ASP A 317 -1.41 12.07 22.42
C ASP A 317 -2.09 10.75 22.85
N LEU A 318 -2.02 10.40 24.15
CA LEU A 318 -2.77 9.28 24.73
C LEU A 318 -4.28 9.47 24.62
N GLN A 319 -4.80 10.66 24.94
CA GLN A 319 -6.23 10.98 24.82
C GLN A 319 -6.76 10.72 23.40
N LYS A 320 -6.00 11.10 22.37
CA LYS A 320 -6.36 10.83 20.96
C LYS A 320 -6.34 9.35 20.61
N ALA A 321 -5.34 8.61 21.09
CA ALA A 321 -5.27 7.16 20.90
C ALA A 321 -6.47 6.44 21.58
N CYS A 322 -6.80 6.83 22.81
CA CYS A 322 -7.97 6.31 23.52
C CYS A 322 -9.28 6.63 22.80
N LEU A 323 -9.38 7.79 22.14
CA LEU A 323 -10.57 8.15 21.36
C LEU A 323 -10.74 7.21 20.14
N ILE A 324 -9.66 6.94 19.40
CA ILE A 324 -9.66 5.99 18.27
C ILE A 324 -10.15 4.61 18.73
N GLU A 325 -9.58 4.12 19.83
CA GLU A 325 -9.91 2.81 20.38
C GLU A 325 -11.35 2.75 20.91
N ALA A 326 -11.80 3.78 21.63
CA ALA A 326 -13.16 3.86 22.18
C ALA A 326 -14.23 3.84 21.08
N VAL A 327 -14.05 4.61 20.00
CA VAL A 327 -14.99 4.62 18.87
C VAL A 327 -15.00 3.25 18.16
N THR A 328 -13.83 2.63 17.99
CA THR A 328 -13.72 1.30 17.38
C THR A 328 -14.41 0.23 18.22
N ILE A 329 -14.26 0.27 19.55
CA ILE A 329 -14.96 -0.64 20.47
C ILE A 329 -16.47 -0.41 20.42
N MET A 330 -16.92 0.85 20.37
CA MET A 330 -18.35 1.17 20.23
C MET A 330 -18.94 0.59 18.92
N ASP A 331 -18.23 0.69 17.80
CA ASP A 331 -18.63 0.05 16.53
C ASP A 331 -18.80 -1.46 16.67
N ILE A 332 -17.84 -2.14 17.32
CA ILE A 332 -17.91 -3.59 17.57
C ILE A 332 -19.11 -3.95 18.44
N ILE A 333 -19.35 -3.20 19.53
CA ILE A 333 -20.50 -3.42 20.41
C ILE A 333 -21.81 -3.23 19.62
N CYS A 334 -21.91 -2.18 18.80
CA CYS A 334 -23.09 -1.91 17.98
C CYS A 334 -23.34 -2.96 16.89
N LYS A 335 -22.30 -3.58 16.34
CA LYS A 335 -22.42 -4.75 15.43
C LYS A 335 -22.93 -5.99 16.15
N GLN A 336 -22.52 -6.19 17.41
CA GLN A 336 -22.94 -7.35 18.22
C GLN A 336 -24.35 -7.18 18.78
N ASP A 337 -24.74 -5.95 19.11
CA ASP A 337 -26.04 -5.62 19.68
C ASP A 337 -26.52 -4.25 19.18
N SER A 338 -27.52 -4.29 18.30
CA SER A 338 -28.04 -3.10 17.62
C SER A 338 -28.78 -2.13 18.55
N SER A 339 -29.12 -2.54 19.79
CA SER A 339 -29.78 -1.66 20.77
C SER A 339 -28.91 -0.46 21.17
N TYR A 340 -27.58 -0.58 21.04
CA TYR A 340 -26.63 0.49 21.36
C TYR A 340 -26.49 1.54 20.25
N VAL A 341 -26.93 1.24 19.02
CA VAL A 341 -26.67 2.07 17.82
C VAL A 341 -27.21 3.49 17.99
N TYR A 342 -28.48 3.66 18.38
CA TYR A 342 -29.08 4.99 18.53
C TYR A 342 -28.38 5.85 19.59
N ARG A 343 -27.91 5.21 20.67
CA ARG A 343 -27.12 5.89 21.71
C ARG A 343 -25.75 6.28 21.18
N ALA A 344 -25.05 5.39 20.48
CA ALA A 344 -23.73 5.67 19.93
C ALA A 344 -23.77 6.79 18.87
N VAL A 345 -24.75 6.76 17.96
CA VAL A 345 -24.90 7.76 16.89
C VAL A 345 -25.01 9.18 17.44
N SER A 346 -25.81 9.39 18.49
CA SER A 346 -26.00 10.74 19.05
C SER A 346 -24.69 11.31 19.61
N PHE A 347 -23.95 10.53 20.39
CA PHE A 347 -22.66 10.94 20.94
C PHE A 347 -21.58 11.11 19.87
N LEU A 348 -21.53 10.21 18.87
CA LEU A 348 -20.51 10.27 17.82
C LEU A 348 -20.73 11.44 16.84
N LYS A 349 -21.98 11.87 16.61
CA LYS A 349 -22.26 13.11 15.87
C LYS A 349 -21.72 14.34 16.59
N ILE A 350 -21.96 14.43 17.91
CA ILE A 350 -21.45 15.53 18.74
C ILE A 350 -19.92 15.53 18.74
N LEU A 351 -19.32 14.35 18.90
CA LEU A 351 -17.87 14.16 18.84
C LEU A 351 -17.30 14.62 17.50
N HIS A 352 -17.87 14.15 16.38
CA HIS A 352 -17.46 14.54 15.03
C HIS A 352 -17.49 16.06 14.85
N GLY A 353 -18.61 16.71 15.17
CA GLY A 353 -18.77 18.17 15.03
C GLY A 353 -17.76 18.96 15.87
N ARG A 354 -17.30 18.41 17.00
CA ARG A 354 -16.29 19.03 17.86
C ARG A 354 -14.87 18.90 17.29
N ILE A 355 -14.53 17.75 16.70
CA ILE A 355 -13.13 17.44 16.32
C ILE A 355 -12.83 17.60 14.82
N CYS A 356 -13.84 17.66 13.94
CA CYS A 356 -13.62 17.73 12.49
C CYS A 356 -12.82 18.97 12.04
N GLY A 357 -12.93 20.10 12.76
CA GLY A 357 -12.18 21.31 12.44
C GLY A 357 -10.70 21.28 12.82
N ASP A 358 -10.26 20.30 13.61
CA ASP A 358 -8.89 20.21 14.11
C ASP A 358 -8.14 19.05 13.43
N ALA A 359 -7.22 19.41 12.54
CA ALA A 359 -6.37 18.48 11.78
C ALA A 359 -5.59 17.50 12.68
N THR A 360 -5.35 17.84 13.95
CA THR A 360 -4.64 16.96 14.88
C THR A 360 -5.46 15.75 15.33
N TYR A 361 -6.77 15.73 15.05
CA TYR A 361 -7.69 14.60 15.27
C TYR A 361 -7.99 13.79 13.99
N ALA A 362 -7.29 14.04 12.87
CA ALA A 362 -7.57 13.38 11.60
C ALA A 362 -7.66 11.84 11.68
N ARG A 363 -6.76 11.20 12.45
CA ARG A 363 -6.79 9.73 12.66
C ARG A 363 -8.03 9.25 13.42
N ALA A 364 -8.58 10.07 14.32
CA ALA A 364 -9.82 9.78 15.04
C ALA A 364 -11.07 9.90 14.17
N LEU A 365 -11.01 10.63 13.05
CA LEU A 365 -12.14 10.73 12.12
C LEU A 365 -12.36 9.42 11.34
N LEU A 366 -11.32 8.61 11.12
CA LEU A 366 -11.42 7.32 10.42
C LEU A 366 -12.36 6.32 11.12
N PRO A 367 -12.20 5.98 12.41
CA PRO A 367 -13.13 5.06 13.08
C PRO A 367 -14.53 5.66 13.24
N ILE A 368 -14.68 6.99 13.31
CA ILE A 368 -16.00 7.64 13.28
C ILE A 368 -16.67 7.42 11.91
N ALA A 369 -15.94 7.63 10.82
CA ALA A 369 -16.43 7.38 9.48
C ALA A 369 -16.77 5.89 9.27
N GLN A 370 -15.94 4.98 9.78
CA GLN A 370 -16.22 3.54 9.77
C GLN A 370 -17.53 3.21 10.51
N PHE A 371 -17.75 3.80 11.69
CA PHE A 371 -18.99 3.60 12.44
C PHE A 371 -20.21 4.03 11.63
N PHE A 372 -20.17 5.22 11.02
CA PHE A 372 -21.26 5.69 10.18
C PHE A 372 -21.44 4.83 8.92
N LEU A 373 -20.36 4.28 8.36
CA LEU A 373 -20.47 3.40 7.19
C LEU A 373 -21.22 2.11 7.53
N ASN A 374 -20.99 1.56 8.72
CA ASN A 374 -21.63 0.33 9.18
C ASN A 374 -23.10 0.54 9.61
N HIS A 375 -23.45 1.71 10.13
CA HIS A 375 -24.71 1.92 10.87
C HIS A 375 -25.63 3.03 10.33
N SER A 376 -25.21 3.83 9.34
CA SER A 376 -26.02 4.94 8.80
C SER A 376 -27.35 4.48 8.19
N LYS A 377 -27.35 3.36 7.46
CA LYS A 377 -28.55 2.75 6.85
C LYS A 377 -29.63 2.44 7.89
N MET A 378 -29.23 1.91 9.06
CA MET A 378 -30.16 1.56 10.15
C MET A 378 -30.76 2.80 10.83
N THR A 379 -30.05 3.93 10.77
CA THR A 379 -30.38 5.12 11.56
C THR A 379 -30.95 6.26 10.72
N ALA A 380 -31.07 6.05 9.40
CA ALA A 380 -31.47 7.06 8.41
C ALA A 380 -30.70 8.39 8.55
N VAL A 381 -29.43 8.29 8.97
CA VAL A 381 -28.56 9.45 9.14
C VAL A 381 -27.84 9.72 7.83
N ASP A 382 -27.98 10.94 7.32
CA ASP A 382 -27.13 11.43 6.24
C ASP A 382 -25.69 11.60 6.75
N SER A 383 -24.81 10.73 6.26
CA SER A 383 -23.37 10.71 6.55
C SER A 383 -22.51 11.36 5.45
N ASP A 384 -23.11 11.89 4.38
CA ASP A 384 -22.36 12.40 3.23
C ASP A 384 -21.49 13.60 3.60
N ALA A 385 -21.93 14.43 4.54
CA ALA A 385 -21.13 15.54 5.05
C ALA A 385 -19.83 15.07 5.73
N ILE A 386 -19.88 13.93 6.42
CA ILE A 386 -18.71 13.32 7.10
C ILE A 386 -17.72 12.83 6.05
N TYR A 387 -18.19 12.06 5.05
CA TYR A 387 -17.33 11.55 3.99
C TYR A 387 -16.77 12.67 3.12
N LYS A 388 -17.58 13.68 2.79
CA LYS A 388 -17.11 14.84 2.03
C LYS A 388 -15.94 15.50 2.75
N HIS A 389 -16.08 15.83 4.03
CA HIS A 389 -14.99 16.42 4.81
C HIS A 389 -13.76 15.49 4.89
N LEU A 390 -13.99 14.20 5.17
CA LEU A 390 -12.93 13.20 5.29
C LEU A 390 -12.12 13.06 4.00
N PHE A 391 -12.77 12.99 2.83
CA PHE A 391 -12.12 12.77 1.55
C PHE A 391 -11.60 14.07 0.89
N THR A 392 -12.12 15.25 1.28
CA THR A 392 -11.65 16.53 0.71
C THR A 392 -10.59 17.21 1.55
N ASP A 393 -10.84 17.43 2.83
CA ASP A 393 -10.05 18.38 3.62
C ASP A 393 -8.82 17.70 4.21
N ILE A 394 -8.98 16.47 4.70
CA ILE A 394 -7.90 15.73 5.36
C ILE A 394 -6.75 15.42 4.40
N PRO A 395 -6.95 14.81 3.20
CA PRO A 395 -5.84 14.52 2.30
C PRO A 395 -5.22 15.80 1.73
N ALA A 396 -6.02 16.85 1.52
CA ALA A 396 -5.51 18.11 0.98
C ALA A 396 -4.55 18.83 1.93
N GLN A 397 -4.72 18.67 3.24
CA GLN A 397 -3.90 19.33 4.27
C GLN A 397 -2.80 18.42 4.82
N LEU A 398 -3.09 17.12 4.98
CA LEU A 398 -2.26 16.17 5.71
C LEU A 398 -1.65 15.08 4.83
N PHE A 399 -1.59 15.28 3.50
CA PHE A 399 -0.91 14.35 2.58
C PHE A 399 0.52 14.01 3.02
N HIS A 400 1.18 14.91 3.74
CA HIS A 400 2.57 14.76 4.18
C HIS A 400 2.77 13.86 5.40
N ASN A 401 1.68 13.46 6.08
CA ASN A 401 1.75 12.57 7.23
C ASN A 401 1.67 11.11 6.77
N SER A 402 2.81 10.41 6.75
CA SER A 402 2.92 9.05 6.20
C SER A 402 2.09 8.02 6.96
N SER A 403 2.00 8.11 8.29
CA SER A 403 1.19 7.18 9.09
C SER A 403 -0.30 7.34 8.80
N LEU A 404 -0.77 8.59 8.73
CA LEU A 404 -2.17 8.87 8.36
C LEU A 404 -2.45 8.42 6.92
N ALA A 405 -1.55 8.70 5.98
CA ALA A 405 -1.70 8.32 4.58
C ALA A 405 -1.91 6.80 4.44
N PHE A 406 -1.08 6.00 5.13
CA PHE A 406 -1.22 4.55 5.16
C PHE A 406 -2.56 4.09 5.74
N GLU A 407 -2.93 4.59 6.93
CA GLU A 407 -4.20 4.23 7.57
C GLU A 407 -5.42 4.65 6.75
N PHE A 408 -5.35 5.80 6.08
CA PHE A 408 -6.43 6.31 5.25
C PHE A 408 -6.62 5.45 4.00
N VAL A 409 -5.53 5.12 3.30
CA VAL A 409 -5.58 4.27 2.10
C VAL A 409 -6.04 2.86 2.49
N GLN A 410 -5.57 2.34 3.61
CA GLN A 410 -6.03 1.05 4.14
C GLN A 410 -7.53 1.07 4.48
N PHE A 411 -8.02 2.14 5.12
CA PHE A 411 -9.46 2.35 5.34
C PHE A 411 -10.26 2.37 4.03
N CYS A 412 -9.75 3.02 2.98
CA CYS A 412 -10.40 3.03 1.67
C CYS A 412 -10.42 1.64 1.03
N LYS A 413 -9.31 0.91 1.12
CA LYS A 413 -9.15 -0.45 0.58
C LYS A 413 -10.11 -1.43 1.25
N ASP A 414 -10.15 -1.42 2.58
CA ASP A 414 -10.97 -2.36 3.37
C ASP A 414 -12.48 -2.13 3.17
N ASN A 415 -12.88 -0.96 2.69
CA ASN A 415 -14.27 -0.55 2.50
C ASN A 415 -14.62 -0.24 1.03
N SER A 416 -13.77 -0.60 0.07
CA SER A 416 -13.85 -0.14 -1.31
C SER A 416 -15.17 -0.51 -2.01
N GLN A 417 -15.65 -1.75 -1.78
CA GLN A 417 -16.94 -2.23 -2.31
C GLN A 417 -18.12 -1.41 -1.76
N LEU A 418 -18.17 -1.22 -0.45
CA LEU A 418 -19.22 -0.44 0.20
C LEU A 418 -19.25 1.00 -0.29
N PHE A 419 -18.08 1.64 -0.42
CA PHE A 419 -18.02 3.01 -0.95
C PHE A 419 -18.50 3.11 -2.40
N THR A 420 -18.16 2.13 -3.23
CA THR A 420 -18.57 2.07 -4.63
C THR A 420 -20.10 1.99 -4.77
N GLU A 421 -20.76 1.25 -3.88
CA GLU A 421 -22.21 1.11 -3.86
C GLU A 421 -22.94 2.31 -3.23
N THR A 422 -22.33 2.94 -2.23
CA THR A 422 -23.03 3.89 -1.34
C THR A 422 -22.69 5.35 -1.58
N SER A 423 -21.54 5.68 -2.18
CA SER A 423 -21.08 7.06 -2.25
C SER A 423 -20.27 7.38 -3.50
N SER A 424 -20.84 8.21 -4.38
CA SER A 424 -20.12 8.82 -5.51
C SER A 424 -18.96 9.72 -5.06
N ILE A 425 -18.98 10.19 -3.80
CA ILE A 425 -17.92 11.02 -3.21
C ILE A 425 -16.59 10.29 -3.24
N PHE A 426 -16.56 8.97 -2.99
CA PHE A 426 -15.33 8.20 -2.95
C PHE A 426 -14.61 8.23 -4.31
N ARG A 427 -15.29 7.83 -5.39
CA ARG A 427 -14.73 7.88 -6.74
C ARG A 427 -14.32 9.30 -7.13
N GLN A 428 -15.18 10.29 -6.86
CA GLN A 428 -14.86 11.69 -7.17
C GLN A 428 -13.69 12.25 -6.34
N SER A 429 -13.25 11.59 -5.27
CA SER A 429 -12.17 12.09 -4.42
C SER A 429 -10.80 11.53 -4.78
N PHE A 430 -10.69 10.78 -5.89
CA PHE A 430 -9.43 10.20 -6.32
C PHE A 430 -8.27 11.21 -6.41
N PRO A 431 -8.43 12.49 -6.86
CA PRO A 431 -7.28 13.39 -6.94
C PRO A 431 -6.59 13.60 -5.59
N ASN A 432 -7.35 13.59 -4.50
CA ASN A 432 -6.84 13.71 -3.15
C ASN A 432 -6.20 12.41 -2.65
N LEU A 433 -6.74 11.24 -3.00
CA LEU A 433 -6.11 9.96 -2.69
C LEU A 433 -4.74 9.87 -3.37
N PHE A 434 -4.64 10.28 -4.63
CA PHE A 434 -3.37 10.32 -5.36
C PHE A 434 -2.35 11.30 -4.76
N LYS A 435 -2.74 12.31 -3.96
CA LYS A 435 -1.78 13.13 -3.20
C LYS A 435 -1.06 12.32 -2.12
N PHE A 436 -1.75 11.38 -1.46
CA PHE A 436 -1.10 10.48 -0.51
C PHE A 436 -0.06 9.62 -1.21
N LEU A 437 -0.41 9.03 -2.35
CA LEU A 437 0.51 8.25 -3.17
C LEU A 437 1.69 9.11 -3.64
N ALA A 438 1.43 10.26 -4.26
CA ALA A 438 2.45 11.16 -4.79
C ALA A 438 3.48 11.55 -3.71
N TRP A 439 3.01 11.85 -2.50
CA TRP A 439 3.91 12.25 -1.42
C TRP A 439 4.61 11.09 -0.71
N ASN A 440 3.93 9.96 -0.51
CA ASN A 440 4.41 8.85 0.35
C ASN A 440 4.77 7.58 -0.43
N SER A 441 5.07 7.70 -1.72
CA SER A 441 5.70 6.63 -2.51
C SER A 441 7.15 6.39 -2.08
N PRO A 442 7.68 5.14 -2.17
CA PRO A 442 7.04 3.90 -2.61
C PRO A 442 6.20 3.09 -1.58
N PRO A 443 6.20 3.34 -0.25
CA PRO A 443 5.48 2.49 0.71
C PRO A 443 4.00 2.23 0.43
N LEU A 444 3.30 3.12 -0.28
CA LEU A 444 1.87 2.98 -0.55
C LEU A 444 1.52 2.24 -1.84
N ILE A 445 2.50 1.79 -2.63
CA ILE A 445 2.22 1.21 -3.96
C ILE A 445 1.36 -0.04 -3.85
N SER A 446 1.68 -0.97 -2.96
CA SER A 446 0.91 -2.22 -2.80
C SER A 446 -0.55 -1.94 -2.46
N GLU A 447 -0.79 -0.93 -1.63
CA GLU A 447 -2.14 -0.59 -1.18
C GLU A 447 -2.92 0.12 -2.30
N PHE A 448 -2.22 0.90 -3.14
CA PHE A 448 -2.80 1.53 -4.33
C PHE A 448 -3.07 0.56 -5.47
N VAL A 449 -2.28 -0.51 -5.62
CA VAL A 449 -2.54 -1.58 -6.57
C VAL A 449 -3.91 -2.24 -6.28
N ASP A 450 -4.23 -2.43 -5.00
CA ASP A 450 -5.53 -2.97 -4.60
C ASP A 450 -6.66 -1.93 -4.70
N LEU A 451 -6.36 -0.64 -4.47
CA LEU A 451 -7.35 0.43 -4.42
C LEU A 451 -7.75 0.98 -5.81
N LEU A 452 -6.80 1.09 -6.73
CA LEU A 452 -6.99 1.71 -8.05
C LEU A 452 -8.18 1.15 -8.85
N PRO A 453 -8.42 -0.19 -8.89
CA PRO A 453 -9.55 -0.75 -9.62
C PRO A 453 -10.92 -0.19 -9.18
N PHE A 454 -11.09 0.17 -7.90
CA PHE A 454 -12.35 0.68 -7.37
C PHE A 454 -12.58 2.17 -7.69
N LEU A 455 -11.52 2.89 -8.06
CA LEU A 455 -11.58 4.29 -8.48
C LEU A 455 -11.88 4.42 -9.98
N LEU A 456 -11.70 3.34 -10.75
CA LEU A 456 -11.86 3.31 -12.20
C LEU A 456 -13.29 2.96 -12.61
N ASP A 457 -13.86 3.83 -13.44
CA ASP A 457 -15.02 3.55 -14.28
C ASP A 457 -14.90 4.33 -15.60
N ALA A 458 -15.90 4.21 -16.47
CA ALA A 458 -15.89 4.94 -17.75
C ALA A 458 -15.86 6.47 -17.58
N GLY A 459 -16.34 7.00 -16.45
CA GLY A 459 -16.36 8.43 -16.16
C GLY A 459 -15.07 8.97 -15.54
N THR A 460 -14.26 8.13 -14.88
CA THR A 460 -13.01 8.56 -14.22
C THR A 460 -11.74 8.11 -14.95
N ALA A 461 -11.81 7.13 -15.86
CA ALA A 461 -10.64 6.52 -16.49
C ALA A 461 -9.69 7.54 -17.14
N ILE A 462 -10.23 8.51 -17.86
CA ILE A 462 -9.42 9.49 -18.60
C ILE A 462 -8.71 10.45 -17.65
N GLU A 463 -9.43 10.98 -16.66
CA GLU A 463 -8.86 11.90 -15.69
C GLU A 463 -7.79 11.19 -14.83
N ILE A 464 -7.99 9.90 -14.49
CA ILE A 464 -7.00 9.08 -13.80
C ILE A 464 -5.79 8.79 -14.69
N PHE A 465 -5.98 8.52 -15.99
CA PHE A 465 -4.88 8.35 -16.95
C PHE A 465 -3.98 9.59 -16.98
N HIS A 466 -4.58 10.78 -17.09
CA HIS A 466 -3.83 12.03 -17.02
C HIS A 466 -3.10 12.21 -15.69
N LEU A 467 -3.76 11.92 -14.57
CA LEU A 467 -3.18 12.06 -13.24
C LEU A 467 -2.01 11.10 -12.99
N LEU A 468 -2.09 9.86 -13.49
CA LEU A 468 -0.98 8.90 -13.43
C LEU A 468 0.25 9.43 -14.16
N LEU A 469 0.07 9.99 -15.37
CA LEU A 469 1.17 10.57 -16.14
C LEU A 469 1.72 11.86 -15.52
N ASP A 470 0.89 12.65 -14.85
CA ASP A 470 1.28 13.88 -14.16
C ASP A 470 1.67 13.67 -12.69
N LEU A 471 1.74 12.43 -12.19
CA LEU A 471 2.02 12.14 -10.78
C LEU A 471 3.37 12.73 -10.26
N PRO A 472 4.46 12.70 -11.05
CA PRO A 472 5.70 13.38 -10.65
C PRO A 472 5.53 14.90 -10.57
N CYS A 473 4.77 15.49 -11.50
CA CYS A 473 4.44 16.91 -11.52
C CYS A 473 3.55 17.30 -10.32
N LEU A 474 2.57 16.46 -9.96
CA LEU A 474 1.77 16.60 -8.75
C LEU A 474 2.66 16.61 -7.51
N THR A 475 3.60 15.68 -7.42
CA THR A 475 4.56 15.60 -6.30
C THR A 475 5.38 16.90 -6.16
N ALA A 476 5.86 17.44 -7.28
CA ALA A 476 6.55 18.73 -7.29
C ALA A 476 5.64 19.89 -6.85
N ALA A 477 4.38 19.91 -7.30
CA ALA A 477 3.41 20.92 -6.91
C ALA A 477 3.05 20.86 -5.41
N LEU A 478 2.95 19.64 -4.84
CA LEU A 478 2.72 19.43 -3.41
C LEU A 478 3.91 19.94 -2.57
N ASP A 479 5.14 19.80 -3.06
CA ASP A 479 6.34 20.31 -2.38
C ASP A 479 6.31 21.85 -2.33
N VAL A 480 5.95 22.48 -3.45
CA VAL A 480 5.73 23.93 -3.53
C VAL A 480 4.60 24.38 -2.60
N GLN A 481 3.47 23.65 -2.55
CA GLN A 481 2.35 23.95 -1.66
C GLN A 481 2.78 23.91 -0.19
N LEU A 482 3.52 22.87 0.22
CA LEU A 482 3.97 22.70 1.60
C LEU A 482 4.95 23.81 2.02
N ARG A 483 5.94 24.10 1.17
CA ARG A 483 6.91 25.19 1.39
C ARG A 483 6.22 26.57 1.44
N SER A 484 5.21 26.78 0.59
CA SER A 484 4.44 28.02 0.57
C SER A 484 3.68 28.26 1.87
N GLY A 485 3.12 27.20 2.47
CA GLY A 485 2.39 27.24 3.74
C GLY A 485 3.27 27.61 4.94
N GLY A 486 4.56 27.26 4.92
CA GLY A 486 5.52 27.54 5.99
C GLY A 486 6.11 28.96 6.01
N LEU A 487 5.89 29.76 4.96
CA LEU A 487 6.46 31.12 4.86
C LEU A 487 5.72 32.14 5.76
N PRO A 488 6.43 33.02 6.48
CA PRO A 488 5.86 34.10 7.29
C PRO A 488 4.95 35.02 6.48
N THR A 489 3.92 35.59 7.13
CA THR A 489 2.93 36.48 6.49
C THR A 489 3.56 37.73 5.83
N SER A 490 4.70 38.20 6.34
CA SER A 490 5.46 39.33 5.77
C SER A 490 6.10 39.00 4.42
N GLU A 491 6.49 37.76 4.17
CA GLU A 491 7.07 37.27 2.90
C GLU A 491 6.01 36.82 1.89
N ARG A 492 4.72 37.00 2.25
CA ARG A 492 3.57 36.80 1.35
C ARG A 492 3.13 38.10 0.66
N ALA A 493 3.91 39.18 0.79
CA ALA A 493 3.60 40.50 0.25
C ALA A 493 3.55 40.57 -1.30
N ALA A 494 2.96 41.65 -1.80
CA ALA A 494 2.38 41.83 -3.12
C ALA A 494 3.25 41.38 -4.30
N ILE A 495 2.72 40.43 -5.07
CA ILE A 495 3.30 39.98 -6.34
C ILE A 495 2.93 40.99 -7.41
N ASN A 496 3.94 41.53 -8.10
CA ASN A 496 3.70 42.32 -9.30
C ASN A 496 3.17 41.40 -10.41
N PRO A 497 1.90 41.53 -10.82
CA PRO A 497 1.29 40.62 -11.79
C PRO A 497 1.86 40.78 -13.22
N ALA A 498 2.65 41.83 -13.45
CA ALA A 498 3.27 42.14 -14.73
C ALA A 498 4.61 41.43 -14.97
N VAL A 499 5.24 40.83 -13.93
CA VAL A 499 6.57 40.22 -14.04
C VAL A 499 6.44 38.70 -13.96
N LYS A 500 7.05 37.99 -14.91
CA LYS A 500 7.06 36.52 -14.90
C LYS A 500 7.81 36.01 -13.64
N PRO A 501 7.24 35.07 -12.88
CA PRO A 501 7.86 34.57 -11.65
C PRO A 501 9.19 33.87 -11.94
N ALA A 502 10.20 34.12 -11.11
CA ALA A 502 11.52 33.51 -11.23
C ALA A 502 11.61 32.15 -10.52
N THR A 503 10.80 31.95 -9.48
CA THR A 503 10.78 30.72 -8.68
C THR A 503 9.40 30.03 -8.71
N CYS A 504 9.38 28.72 -8.45
CA CYS A 504 8.11 27.97 -8.34
C CYS A 504 7.21 28.50 -7.20
N LEU A 505 7.80 29.02 -6.12
CA LEU A 505 7.07 29.58 -4.98
C LEU A 505 6.37 30.90 -5.32
N GLU A 506 7.04 31.79 -6.06
CA GLU A 506 6.42 33.01 -6.60
C GLU A 506 5.28 32.64 -7.56
N ALA A 507 5.54 31.69 -8.47
CA ALA A 507 4.57 31.25 -9.44
C ALA A 507 3.32 30.63 -8.80
N PHE A 508 3.46 29.89 -7.71
CA PHE A 508 2.33 29.33 -6.96
C PHE A 508 1.28 30.37 -6.55
N ARG A 509 1.74 31.58 -6.27
CA ARG A 509 0.90 32.72 -5.86
C ARG A 509 0.56 33.65 -7.04
N HIS A 510 1.23 33.49 -8.19
CA HIS A 510 1.10 34.35 -9.35
C HIS A 510 -0.21 34.07 -10.13
N PRO A 511 -0.97 35.10 -10.55
CA PRO A 511 -2.25 34.92 -11.26
C PRO A 511 -2.18 34.02 -12.50
N LEU A 512 -1.08 34.14 -13.28
CA LEU A 512 -0.85 33.31 -14.48
C LEU A 512 -0.89 31.81 -14.21
N TYR A 513 -0.32 31.35 -13.10
CA TYR A 513 -0.21 29.91 -12.79
C TYR A 513 -1.25 29.42 -11.78
N LYS A 514 -1.93 30.34 -11.08
CA LYS A 514 -2.89 30.03 -10.02
C LYS A 514 -3.94 28.99 -10.45
N SER A 515 -4.53 29.16 -11.64
CA SER A 515 -5.55 28.22 -12.13
C SER A 515 -4.99 26.83 -12.47
N MET A 516 -3.76 26.75 -12.96
CA MET A 516 -3.08 25.48 -13.25
C MET A 516 -2.73 24.73 -11.96
N PHE A 517 -2.22 25.44 -10.95
CA PHE A 517 -1.99 24.85 -9.62
C PHE A 517 -3.30 24.40 -8.97
N GLN A 518 -4.37 25.19 -9.08
CA GLN A 518 -5.69 24.81 -8.56
C GLN A 518 -6.24 23.55 -9.23
N TYR A 519 -6.06 23.42 -10.55
CA TYR A 519 -6.45 22.20 -11.26
C TYR A 519 -5.62 20.99 -10.81
N LEU A 520 -4.29 21.11 -10.77
CA LEU A 520 -3.41 20.00 -10.39
C LEU A 520 -3.61 19.58 -8.93
N LEU A 521 -3.84 20.54 -8.03
CA LEU A 521 -4.03 20.33 -6.59
C LEU A 521 -5.51 20.23 -6.18
N ARG A 522 -6.43 20.04 -7.13
CA ARG A 522 -7.86 19.91 -6.86
C ARG A 522 -8.16 18.82 -5.84
N THR A 523 -9.28 18.95 -5.13
CA THR A 523 -9.71 18.01 -4.09
C THR A 523 -10.67 16.95 -4.61
N LYS A 524 -11.29 17.21 -5.77
CA LYS A 524 -12.28 16.36 -6.41
C LYS A 524 -12.04 16.29 -7.90
N SER A 525 -12.57 15.24 -8.51
CA SER A 525 -12.73 15.08 -9.94
C SER A 525 -13.38 16.35 -10.50
N ALA A 526 -12.79 16.84 -11.57
CA ALA A 526 -13.23 18.02 -12.28
C ALA A 526 -13.37 17.69 -13.76
N PRO A 527 -14.27 18.36 -14.49
CA PRO A 527 -14.36 18.19 -15.93
C PRO A 527 -13.00 18.39 -16.60
N GLU A 528 -12.77 17.63 -17.66
CA GLU A 528 -11.49 17.57 -18.36
C GLU A 528 -11.06 18.95 -18.85
N ASP A 529 -9.91 19.44 -18.34
CA ASP A 529 -9.17 20.53 -18.97
C ASP A 529 -8.20 19.92 -19.97
N ALA A 530 -8.00 20.59 -21.11
CA ALA A 530 -7.02 20.15 -22.10
C ALA A 530 -5.64 20.00 -21.44
N PRO A 531 -4.92 18.87 -21.63
CA PRO A 531 -3.66 18.61 -20.95
C PRO A 531 -2.58 19.65 -21.29
N GLU A 532 -2.71 20.29 -22.45
CA GLU A 532 -1.89 21.39 -22.93
C GLU A 532 -1.84 22.58 -21.97
N ARG A 533 -2.94 22.83 -21.23
CA ARG A 533 -3.05 23.90 -20.25
C ARG A 533 -2.00 23.79 -19.14
N LEU A 534 -1.53 22.58 -18.84
CA LEU A 534 -0.51 22.33 -17.82
C LEU A 534 0.93 22.37 -18.34
N ILE A 535 1.17 22.55 -19.65
CA ILE A 535 2.53 22.62 -20.21
C ILE A 535 3.37 23.72 -19.53
N PRO A 536 2.88 24.97 -19.37
CA PRO A 536 3.68 26.02 -18.71
C PRO A 536 4.02 25.67 -17.26
N LEU A 537 3.11 24.97 -16.57
CA LEU A 537 3.32 24.53 -15.19
C LEU A 537 4.36 23.41 -15.10
N ARG A 538 4.30 22.41 -15.98
CA ARG A 538 5.29 21.32 -16.05
C ARG A 538 6.70 21.85 -16.30
N GLN A 539 6.84 22.79 -17.24
CA GLN A 539 8.13 23.43 -17.54
C GLN A 539 8.69 24.19 -16.33
N LEU A 540 7.84 24.99 -15.66
CA LEU A 540 8.22 25.71 -14.45
C LEU A 540 8.64 24.77 -13.32
N LEU A 541 7.85 23.72 -13.07
CA LEU A 541 8.12 22.73 -12.02
C LEU A 541 9.30 21.82 -12.38
N GLY A 542 9.79 21.81 -13.62
CA GLY A 542 10.93 20.98 -14.06
C GLY A 542 12.21 21.22 -13.25
N SER A 543 12.35 22.38 -12.60
CA SER A 543 13.45 22.65 -11.65
C SER A 543 13.47 21.71 -10.43
N LEU A 544 12.35 21.05 -10.13
CA LEU A 544 12.20 20.07 -9.04
C LEU A 544 12.29 18.61 -9.52
N ALA A 545 12.55 18.37 -10.80
CA ALA A 545 12.55 17.02 -11.39
C ALA A 545 13.60 16.08 -10.78
N SER A 546 14.71 16.62 -10.29
CA SER A 546 15.78 15.87 -9.61
C SER A 546 15.55 15.68 -8.11
N SER A 547 14.43 16.19 -7.56
CA SER A 547 14.10 16.00 -6.14
C SER A 547 13.90 14.51 -5.85
N PRO A 548 14.52 13.95 -4.79
CA PRO A 548 14.44 12.51 -4.50
C PRO A 548 13.00 11.99 -4.42
N ARG A 549 12.09 12.78 -3.83
CA ARG A 549 10.68 12.40 -3.71
C ARG A 549 9.97 12.35 -5.08
N VAL A 550 10.30 13.28 -5.97
CA VAL A 550 9.71 13.34 -7.31
C VAL A 550 10.20 12.16 -8.16
N VAL A 551 11.49 11.83 -8.08
CA VAL A 551 12.08 10.67 -8.75
C VAL A 551 11.47 9.37 -8.23
N GLN A 552 11.40 9.19 -6.90
CA GLN A 552 10.79 8.00 -6.28
C GLN A 552 9.31 7.83 -6.65
N CYS A 553 8.56 8.93 -6.73
CA CYS A 553 7.17 8.88 -7.20
C CYS A 553 7.08 8.53 -8.69
N ALA A 554 8.02 8.99 -9.51
CA ALA A 554 8.02 8.69 -10.95
C ALA A 554 8.24 7.19 -11.22
N GLU A 555 9.08 6.53 -10.40
CA GLU A 555 9.32 5.08 -10.47
C GLU A 555 8.06 4.23 -10.22
N THR A 556 7.02 4.78 -9.56
CA THR A 556 5.78 4.04 -9.28
C THR A 556 4.78 4.05 -10.42
N VAL A 557 4.89 5.03 -11.32
CA VAL A 557 3.90 5.26 -12.39
C VAL A 557 3.80 4.08 -13.36
N PRO A 558 4.89 3.46 -13.85
CA PRO A 558 4.80 2.36 -14.81
C PRO A 558 3.95 1.18 -14.31
N VAL A 559 4.11 0.81 -13.04
CA VAL A 559 3.37 -0.30 -12.39
C VAL A 559 1.87 0.01 -12.36
N LEU A 560 1.50 1.22 -11.94
CA LEU A 560 0.09 1.63 -11.86
C LEU A 560 -0.53 1.86 -13.23
N LEU A 561 0.26 2.28 -14.22
CA LEU A 561 -0.19 2.49 -15.59
C LEU A 561 -0.47 1.15 -16.30
N GLU A 562 0.36 0.13 -16.08
CA GLU A 562 0.06 -1.23 -16.54
C GLU A 562 -1.22 -1.78 -15.91
N LEU A 563 -1.39 -1.60 -14.60
CA LEU A 563 -2.61 -2.00 -13.90
C LEU A 563 -3.83 -1.24 -14.44
N PHE A 564 -3.71 0.07 -14.66
CA PHE A 564 -4.76 0.91 -15.23
C PHE A 564 -5.29 0.33 -16.53
N PHE A 565 -4.41 0.07 -17.50
CA PHE A 565 -4.84 -0.47 -18.79
C PHE A 565 -5.40 -1.90 -18.68
N ARG A 566 -4.87 -2.72 -17.76
CA ARG A 566 -5.41 -4.06 -17.49
C ARG A 566 -6.85 -4.00 -17.01
N VAL A 567 -7.15 -3.13 -16.04
CA VAL A 567 -8.51 -2.98 -15.48
C VAL A 567 -9.45 -2.34 -16.49
N VAL A 568 -9.00 -1.28 -17.19
CA VAL A 568 -9.80 -0.59 -18.21
C VAL A 568 -10.19 -1.53 -19.35
N ALA A 569 -9.33 -2.47 -19.74
CA ALA A 569 -9.65 -3.46 -20.77
C ALA A 569 -10.85 -4.36 -20.42
N GLU A 570 -11.24 -4.45 -19.14
CA GLU A 570 -12.38 -5.28 -18.70
C GLU A 570 -13.73 -4.60 -18.94
N PHE A 571 -13.78 -3.27 -18.99
CA PHE A 571 -15.06 -2.53 -19.09
C PHE A 571 -15.11 -1.46 -20.19
N ALA A 572 -13.97 -1.08 -20.79
CA ALA A 572 -13.94 0.02 -21.74
C ALA A 572 -14.72 -0.30 -23.02
N ASP A 573 -15.59 0.62 -23.39
CA ASP A 573 -16.29 0.55 -24.66
C ASP A 573 -15.41 1.09 -25.81
N GLY A 574 -15.92 0.95 -27.03
CA GLY A 574 -15.21 1.41 -28.22
C GLY A 574 -14.78 2.88 -28.16
N PRO A 575 -15.70 3.83 -27.89
CA PRO A 575 -15.37 5.25 -27.75
C PRO A 575 -14.26 5.53 -26.73
N LEU A 576 -14.31 4.92 -25.55
CA LEU A 576 -13.29 5.10 -24.52
C LEU A 576 -11.93 4.56 -24.97
N ILE A 577 -11.88 3.38 -25.59
CA ILE A 577 -10.63 2.82 -26.16
C ILE A 577 -10.04 3.79 -27.18
N ASN A 578 -10.86 4.33 -28.09
CA ASN A 578 -10.40 5.26 -29.11
C ASN A 578 -9.80 6.52 -28.47
N GLN A 579 -10.51 7.10 -27.50
CA GLN A 579 -10.04 8.30 -26.80
C GLN A 579 -8.72 8.03 -26.07
N LEU A 580 -8.58 6.88 -25.41
CA LEU A 580 -7.32 6.51 -24.73
C LEU A 580 -6.15 6.37 -25.70
N VAL A 581 -6.34 5.82 -26.89
CA VAL A 581 -5.27 5.73 -27.91
C VAL A 581 -4.84 7.14 -28.36
N VAL A 582 -5.80 8.02 -28.66
CA VAL A 582 -5.50 9.42 -29.05
C VAL A 582 -4.74 10.13 -27.92
N LEU A 583 -5.22 10.01 -26.69
CA LEU A 583 -4.58 10.63 -25.53
C LEU A 583 -3.20 10.06 -25.23
N LEU A 584 -2.99 8.76 -25.44
CA LEU A 584 -1.68 8.11 -25.31
C LEU A 584 -0.66 8.72 -26.28
N LEU A 585 -1.04 8.89 -27.54
CA LEU A 585 -0.17 9.52 -28.55
C LEU A 585 0.11 10.97 -28.20
N HIS A 586 -0.92 11.75 -27.88
CA HIS A 586 -0.78 13.17 -27.57
C HIS A 586 0.02 13.43 -26.28
N ARG A 587 -0.25 12.66 -25.21
CA ARG A 587 0.44 12.82 -23.92
C ARG A 587 1.88 12.35 -23.94
N SER A 588 2.27 11.52 -24.90
CA SER A 588 3.67 11.09 -25.06
C SER A 588 4.65 12.26 -25.26
N ASP A 589 4.18 13.40 -25.79
CA ASP A 589 4.98 14.64 -25.92
C ASP A 589 5.01 15.51 -24.67
N GLN A 590 4.11 15.25 -23.72
CA GLN A 590 3.80 16.17 -22.62
C GLN A 590 4.02 15.52 -21.24
N LEU A 591 4.96 14.58 -21.19
CA LEU A 591 5.42 13.96 -19.94
C LEU A 591 6.31 14.94 -19.17
N TYR A 592 6.35 14.78 -17.85
CA TYR A 592 7.26 15.55 -17.00
C TYR A 592 8.73 15.18 -17.30
N GLU A 593 9.63 16.17 -17.22
CA GLU A 593 11.01 16.08 -17.74
C GLU A 593 11.94 15.28 -16.82
N ILE A 594 11.75 13.96 -16.77
CA ILE A 594 12.62 12.99 -16.09
C ILE A 594 12.96 11.88 -17.11
N PRO A 595 14.24 11.74 -17.55
CA PRO A 595 14.60 10.81 -18.63
C PRO A 595 14.16 9.36 -18.40
N ALA A 596 14.57 8.75 -17.28
CA ALA A 596 14.23 7.35 -16.97
C ALA A 596 12.71 7.11 -16.89
N PHE A 597 11.97 8.06 -16.33
CA PHE A 597 10.51 8.02 -16.27
C PHE A 597 9.87 8.03 -17.67
N LYS A 598 10.37 8.86 -18.60
CA LYS A 598 9.87 8.88 -19.97
C LYS A 598 10.09 7.55 -20.66
N ASP A 599 11.29 6.98 -20.54
CA ASP A 599 11.64 5.71 -21.15
C ASP A 599 10.75 4.57 -20.62
N ASP A 600 10.53 4.51 -19.31
CA ASP A 600 9.65 3.53 -18.68
C ASP A 600 8.19 3.71 -19.12
N VAL A 601 7.68 4.95 -19.17
CA VAL A 601 6.32 5.25 -19.64
C VAL A 601 6.18 4.90 -21.11
N TYR A 602 7.14 5.23 -21.98
CA TYR A 602 7.10 4.86 -23.40
C TYR A 602 7.08 3.35 -23.60
N ARG A 603 7.85 2.60 -22.81
CA ARG A 603 7.79 1.13 -22.79
C ARG A 603 6.38 0.65 -22.46
N VAL A 604 5.79 1.12 -21.34
CA VAL A 604 4.43 0.73 -20.93
C VAL A 604 3.40 1.11 -22.00
N LEU A 605 3.34 2.38 -22.40
CA LEU A 605 2.38 2.87 -23.40
C LEU A 605 2.48 2.10 -24.71
N SER A 606 3.69 1.77 -25.17
CA SER A 606 3.87 0.99 -26.40
C SER A 606 3.31 -0.44 -26.30
N SER A 607 3.50 -1.11 -25.15
CA SER A 607 2.93 -2.43 -24.89
C SER A 607 1.40 -2.37 -24.79
N GLN A 608 0.86 -1.34 -24.14
CA GLN A 608 -0.58 -1.18 -23.95
C GLN A 608 -1.27 -0.80 -25.27
N LEU A 609 -0.63 -0.03 -26.14
CA LEU A 609 -1.13 0.24 -27.49
C LEU A 609 -1.37 -1.05 -28.27
N VAL A 610 -0.42 -2.00 -28.23
CA VAL A 610 -0.60 -3.31 -28.87
C VAL A 610 -1.78 -4.08 -28.29
N MET A 611 -1.95 -4.04 -26.97
CA MET A 611 -3.07 -4.68 -26.29
C MET A 611 -4.41 -4.08 -26.74
N LEU A 612 -4.53 -2.75 -26.79
CA LEU A 612 -5.74 -2.07 -27.25
C LEU A 612 -6.06 -2.38 -28.72
N CYS A 613 -5.04 -2.39 -29.59
CA CYS A 613 -5.22 -2.78 -30.99
C CYS A 613 -5.68 -4.23 -31.15
N LYS A 614 -5.19 -5.15 -30.30
CA LYS A 614 -5.66 -6.55 -30.27
C LYS A 614 -7.10 -6.67 -29.79
N LEU A 615 -7.47 -5.91 -28.76
CA LEU A 615 -8.82 -5.89 -28.21
C LEU A 615 -9.82 -5.31 -29.22
N ARG A 616 -9.42 -4.30 -29.99
CA ARG A 616 -10.25 -3.65 -31.02
C ARG A 616 -9.46 -3.28 -32.28
N PRO A 617 -9.27 -4.22 -33.23
CA PRO A 617 -8.56 -3.97 -34.48
C PRO A 617 -9.13 -2.80 -35.32
N ALA A 618 -10.44 -2.58 -35.26
CA ALA A 618 -11.14 -1.49 -35.93
C ALA A 618 -10.59 -0.09 -35.60
N LEU A 619 -9.92 0.07 -34.45
CA LEU A 619 -9.36 1.36 -34.03
C LEU A 619 -8.36 1.92 -35.04
N VAL A 620 -7.62 1.06 -35.75
CA VAL A 620 -6.60 1.48 -36.73
C VAL A 620 -7.24 2.17 -37.94
N VAL A 621 -8.46 1.77 -38.29
CA VAL A 621 -9.26 2.40 -39.35
C VAL A 621 -9.97 3.65 -38.82
N GLU A 622 -10.57 3.56 -37.63
CA GLU A 622 -11.33 4.65 -37.00
C GLU A 622 -10.45 5.87 -36.68
N LEU A 623 -9.23 5.66 -36.21
CA LEU A 623 -8.26 6.70 -35.83
C LEU A 623 -7.19 6.93 -36.91
N SER A 624 -7.53 6.67 -38.17
CA SER A 624 -6.56 6.73 -39.27
C SER A 624 -5.86 8.08 -39.37
N THR A 625 -6.56 9.19 -39.11
CA THR A 625 -6.03 10.55 -39.13
C THR A 625 -4.92 10.78 -38.11
N GLU A 626 -5.18 10.46 -36.85
CA GLU A 626 -4.27 10.66 -35.72
C GLU A 626 -3.06 9.71 -35.82
N ILE A 627 -3.30 8.47 -36.27
CA ILE A 627 -2.23 7.49 -36.49
C ILE A 627 -1.33 7.93 -37.66
N LEU A 628 -1.90 8.43 -38.76
CA LEU A 628 -1.12 8.96 -39.89
C LEU A 628 -0.26 10.15 -39.48
N GLU A 629 -0.82 11.11 -38.73
CA GLU A 629 -0.08 12.27 -38.24
C GLU A 629 1.11 11.85 -37.34
N PHE A 630 0.86 10.93 -36.41
CA PHE A 630 1.90 10.42 -35.52
C PHE A 630 2.99 9.63 -36.26
N SER A 631 2.58 8.71 -37.14
CA SER A 631 3.50 7.83 -37.87
C SER A 631 4.24 8.53 -39.02
N GLY A 632 3.71 9.64 -39.53
CA GLY A 632 4.37 10.49 -40.53
C GLY A 632 5.47 11.39 -39.96
N THR A 633 5.55 11.55 -38.63
CA THR A 633 6.50 12.47 -37.99
C THR A 633 7.83 11.77 -37.66
N VAL A 634 8.87 12.02 -38.44
CA VAL A 634 10.19 11.35 -38.32
C VAL A 634 10.85 11.52 -36.94
N SER A 635 10.61 12.65 -36.26
CA SER A 635 11.17 12.88 -34.92
C SER A 635 10.66 11.89 -33.86
N ASN A 636 9.49 11.26 -34.08
CA ASN A 636 8.94 10.25 -33.18
C ASN A 636 9.75 8.95 -33.20
N ILE A 637 10.49 8.66 -34.28
CA ILE A 637 11.35 7.47 -34.38
C ILE A 637 12.49 7.54 -33.37
N GLN A 638 13.03 8.74 -33.15
CA GLN A 638 14.14 8.98 -32.21
C GLN A 638 13.64 9.17 -30.77
N LYS A 639 12.60 10.00 -30.60
CA LYS A 639 12.15 10.41 -29.27
C LYS A 639 11.21 9.40 -28.61
N LYS A 640 10.53 8.57 -29.40
CA LYS A 640 9.43 7.69 -28.96
C LYS A 640 9.47 6.35 -29.69
N GLU A 641 10.67 5.83 -29.92
CA GLU A 641 10.94 4.65 -30.74
C GLU A 641 9.98 3.48 -30.43
N ALA A 642 9.78 3.16 -29.15
CA ALA A 642 8.92 2.06 -28.72
C ALA A 642 7.47 2.24 -29.17
N ILE A 643 6.89 3.43 -28.99
CA ILE A 643 5.50 3.73 -29.39
C ILE A 643 5.40 3.74 -30.92
N PHE A 644 6.35 4.40 -31.60
CA PHE A 644 6.41 4.44 -33.06
C PHE A 644 6.43 3.05 -33.68
N THR A 645 7.35 2.20 -33.23
CA THR A 645 7.54 0.85 -33.76
C THR A 645 6.28 0.01 -33.60
N HIS A 646 5.64 0.05 -32.43
CA HIS A 646 4.41 -0.72 -32.20
C HIS A 646 3.20 -0.15 -32.95
N MET A 647 3.13 1.16 -33.14
CA MET A 647 2.06 1.77 -33.94
C MET A 647 2.18 1.40 -35.42
N VAL A 648 3.38 1.52 -36.00
CA VAL A 648 3.64 1.12 -37.39
C VAL A 648 3.39 -0.38 -37.59
N TRP A 649 3.78 -1.20 -36.60
CA TRP A 649 3.44 -2.63 -36.61
C TRP A 649 1.92 -2.84 -36.61
N ALA A 650 1.17 -2.15 -35.74
CA ALA A 650 -0.28 -2.28 -35.66
C ALA A 650 -0.99 -1.85 -36.95
N VAL A 651 -0.51 -0.82 -37.65
CA VAL A 651 -0.97 -0.47 -39.00
C VAL A 651 -0.76 -1.63 -39.96
N GLY A 652 0.45 -2.21 -39.96
CA GLY A 652 0.78 -3.38 -40.77
C GLY A 652 -0.10 -4.59 -40.49
N GLU A 653 -0.47 -4.85 -39.23
CA GLU A 653 -1.35 -5.98 -38.88
C GLU A 653 -2.82 -5.71 -39.23
N TYR A 654 -3.39 -4.60 -38.75
CA TYR A 654 -4.85 -4.44 -38.67
C TYR A 654 -5.46 -3.61 -39.80
N MET A 655 -4.66 -2.90 -40.62
CA MET A 655 -5.18 -2.16 -41.77
C MET A 655 -5.58 -3.12 -42.91
N SER A 656 -6.73 -3.78 -42.74
CA SER A 656 -7.28 -4.77 -43.67
C SER A 656 -8.80 -4.85 -43.57
N VAL A 657 -9.45 -5.12 -44.71
CA VAL A 657 -10.89 -5.37 -44.83
C VAL A 657 -11.34 -6.58 -43.99
N SER A 658 -10.42 -7.51 -43.72
CA SER A 658 -10.68 -8.69 -42.87
C SER A 658 -10.98 -8.33 -41.41
N TYR A 659 -10.45 -7.21 -40.92
CA TYR A 659 -10.64 -6.75 -39.54
C TYR A 659 -11.72 -5.67 -39.44
N ASP A 660 -11.83 -4.79 -40.43
CA ASP A 660 -12.90 -3.78 -40.50
C ASP A 660 -13.36 -3.55 -41.94
N LYS A 661 -14.65 -3.72 -42.18
CA LYS A 661 -15.27 -3.56 -43.52
C LYS A 661 -15.19 -2.13 -44.07
N ARG A 662 -14.96 -1.13 -43.21
CA ARG A 662 -14.79 0.27 -43.61
C ARG A 662 -13.40 0.58 -44.15
N CYS A 663 -12.44 -0.35 -44.00
CA CYS A 663 -11.10 -0.20 -44.57
C CYS A 663 -11.19 -0.09 -46.09
N THR A 664 -10.71 1.02 -46.66
CA THR A 664 -10.71 1.22 -48.12
C THR A 664 -9.30 1.16 -48.70
N VAL A 665 -9.21 0.91 -50.01
CA VAL A 665 -7.92 0.89 -50.73
C VAL A 665 -7.25 2.27 -50.68
N GLU A 666 -8.03 3.36 -50.71
CA GLU A 666 -7.51 4.72 -50.58
C GLU A 666 -6.85 4.95 -49.22
N GLN A 667 -7.41 4.40 -48.14
CA GLN A 667 -6.79 4.49 -46.81
C GLN A 667 -5.47 3.70 -46.74
N ILE A 668 -5.44 2.49 -47.29
CA ILE A 668 -4.21 1.67 -47.40
C ILE A 668 -3.12 2.44 -48.16
N ASN A 669 -3.47 3.03 -49.30
CA ASN A 669 -2.54 3.80 -50.11
C ASN A 669 -2.00 5.03 -49.37
N ARG A 670 -2.84 5.75 -48.62
CA ARG A 670 -2.39 6.90 -47.80
C ARG A 670 -1.38 6.48 -46.73
N PHE A 671 -1.66 5.41 -45.98
CA PHE A 671 -0.71 4.87 -45.01
C PHE A 671 0.60 4.43 -45.65
N PHE A 672 0.53 3.78 -46.81
CA PHE A 672 1.71 3.39 -47.55
C PHE A 672 2.55 4.60 -47.95
N GLU A 673 1.93 5.63 -48.55
CA GLU A 673 2.64 6.84 -49.00
C GLU A 673 3.31 7.58 -47.85
N THR A 674 2.62 7.74 -46.73
CA THR A 674 3.19 8.39 -45.53
C THR A 674 4.37 7.60 -44.97
N LEU A 675 4.23 6.27 -44.79
CA LEU A 675 5.29 5.44 -44.24
C LEU A 675 6.47 5.26 -45.22
N GLU A 676 6.20 5.28 -46.53
CA GLU A 676 7.22 5.25 -47.57
C GLU A 676 8.07 6.52 -47.53
N ALA A 677 7.45 7.69 -47.40
CA ALA A 677 8.16 8.96 -47.24
C ALA A 677 9.05 8.96 -45.98
N VAL A 678 8.54 8.44 -44.86
CA VAL A 678 9.29 8.30 -43.61
C VAL A 678 10.49 7.35 -43.77
N LEU A 679 10.29 6.17 -44.36
CA LEU A 679 11.37 5.21 -44.59
C LEU A 679 12.43 5.80 -45.55
N PHE A 680 11.99 6.54 -46.57
CA PHE A 680 12.90 7.24 -47.48
C PHE A 680 13.74 8.27 -46.74
N GLU A 681 13.15 9.10 -45.88
CA GLU A 681 13.86 10.14 -45.14
C GLU A 681 14.95 9.56 -44.22
N ILE A 682 14.63 8.49 -43.47
CA ILE A 682 15.60 7.88 -42.54
C ILE A 682 16.68 7.04 -43.24
N THR A 683 16.44 6.58 -44.48
CA THR A 683 17.43 5.81 -45.26
C THR A 683 18.26 6.70 -46.19
N GLN A 684 17.88 7.95 -46.42
CA GLN A 684 18.65 8.95 -47.18
C GLN A 684 19.58 9.75 -46.25
N LEU A 685 20.46 9.07 -45.52
CA LEU A 685 21.43 9.74 -44.64
C LEU A 685 22.47 10.51 -45.46
N ARG A 686 22.43 11.84 -45.38
CA ARG A 686 23.49 12.71 -45.92
C ARG A 686 24.62 12.81 -44.89
N PRO A 687 25.90 12.82 -45.32
CA PRO A 687 27.03 13.03 -44.42
C PRO A 687 26.99 14.45 -43.84
N LEU A 688 26.42 14.56 -42.65
CA LEU A 688 26.39 15.76 -41.80
C LEU A 688 27.07 15.42 -40.47
N ALA A 689 27.64 16.44 -39.81
CA ALA A 689 28.47 16.30 -38.61
C ALA A 689 27.79 15.59 -37.41
N SER A 690 26.47 15.41 -37.44
CA SER A 690 25.71 14.57 -36.51
C SER A 690 24.68 13.75 -37.30
N THR A 691 25.04 12.55 -37.75
CA THR A 691 24.10 11.67 -38.45
C THR A 691 23.20 11.02 -37.40
N PRO A 692 21.86 11.20 -37.45
CA PRO A 692 20.98 10.57 -36.47
C PRO A 692 20.99 9.04 -36.62
N SER A 693 21.21 8.33 -35.52
CA SER A 693 21.03 6.88 -35.45
C SER A 693 19.56 6.55 -35.21
N TYR A 694 19.02 5.60 -35.96
CA TYR A 694 17.67 5.07 -35.77
C TYR A 694 17.77 3.61 -35.33
N ALA A 695 16.77 3.07 -34.65
CA ALA A 695 16.82 1.67 -34.26
C ALA A 695 16.63 0.73 -35.47
N PRO A 696 17.49 -0.30 -35.66
CA PRO A 696 17.35 -1.29 -36.72
C PRO A 696 15.97 -1.95 -36.74
N ARG A 697 15.43 -2.21 -35.56
CA ARG A 697 14.08 -2.77 -35.37
C ARG A 697 13.00 -1.87 -36.00
N ALA A 698 13.08 -0.56 -35.84
CA ALA A 698 12.11 0.38 -36.41
C ALA A 698 12.15 0.36 -37.95
N ILE A 699 13.34 0.28 -38.54
CA ILE A 699 13.54 0.15 -39.99
C ILE A 699 12.94 -1.17 -40.49
N SER A 700 13.24 -2.28 -39.83
CA SER A 700 12.71 -3.61 -40.16
C SER A 700 11.18 -3.67 -40.07
N VAL A 701 10.58 -3.03 -39.07
CA VAL A 701 9.12 -2.95 -38.93
C VAL A 701 8.50 -2.08 -40.03
N LEU A 702 9.10 -0.93 -40.37
CA LEU A 702 8.64 -0.09 -41.49
C LEU A 702 8.66 -0.86 -42.82
N MET A 703 9.76 -1.55 -43.13
CA MET A 703 9.86 -2.40 -44.33
C MET A 703 8.78 -3.48 -44.35
N ALA A 704 8.58 -4.18 -43.23
CA ALA A 704 7.56 -5.22 -43.12
C ALA A 704 6.14 -4.66 -43.27
N THR A 705 5.84 -3.52 -42.65
CA THR A 705 4.53 -2.85 -42.76
C THR A 705 4.25 -2.40 -44.18
N LEU A 706 5.19 -1.76 -44.87
CA LEU A 706 5.01 -1.37 -46.28
C LEU A 706 4.77 -2.59 -47.17
N THR A 707 5.50 -3.69 -46.93
CA THR A 707 5.31 -4.96 -47.65
C THR A 707 3.91 -5.53 -47.41
N LYS A 708 3.41 -5.50 -46.17
CA LYS A 708 2.05 -5.94 -45.82
C LYS A 708 0.97 -5.12 -46.49
N LEU A 709 1.11 -3.79 -46.50
CA LEU A 709 0.18 -2.88 -47.18
C LEU A 709 0.19 -3.12 -48.70
N ALA A 710 1.36 -3.32 -49.31
CA ALA A 710 1.48 -3.63 -50.73
C ALA A 710 0.89 -4.99 -51.11
N ALA A 711 0.98 -5.99 -50.23
CA ALA A 711 0.30 -7.28 -50.46
C ALA A 711 -1.24 -7.16 -50.44
N ARG A 712 -1.78 -6.12 -49.78
CA ARG A 712 -3.22 -5.81 -49.73
C ARG A 712 -3.68 -4.90 -50.87
N SER A 713 -2.77 -4.14 -51.48
CA SER A 713 -3.00 -3.25 -52.63
C SER A 713 -1.89 -3.45 -53.66
N GLN A 714 -2.13 -4.35 -54.62
CA GLN A 714 -1.10 -4.88 -55.53
C GLN A 714 -0.40 -3.82 -56.38
N ASP A 715 -1.06 -2.68 -56.63
CA ASP A 715 -0.49 -1.55 -57.37
C ASP A 715 0.75 -0.93 -56.68
N LEU A 716 0.94 -1.20 -55.38
CA LEU A 716 2.06 -0.69 -54.59
C LEU A 716 3.29 -1.60 -54.61
N ILE A 717 3.17 -2.85 -55.08
CA ILE A 717 4.24 -3.85 -55.07
C ILE A 717 5.52 -3.36 -55.79
N PRO A 718 5.45 -2.72 -56.98
CA PRO A 718 6.65 -2.23 -57.67
C PRO A 718 7.41 -1.18 -56.85
N ARG A 719 6.68 -0.30 -56.13
CA ARG A 719 7.27 0.77 -55.31
C ARG A 719 8.06 0.20 -54.14
N VAL A 720 7.45 -0.72 -53.37
CA VAL A 720 8.14 -1.31 -52.21
C VAL A 720 9.31 -2.20 -52.63
N SER A 721 9.19 -2.91 -53.76
CA SER A 721 10.28 -3.72 -54.33
C SER A 721 11.48 -2.85 -54.72
N MET A 722 11.25 -1.66 -55.27
CA MET A 722 12.34 -0.71 -55.52
C MET A 722 13.04 -0.33 -54.21
N PHE A 723 12.29 -0.01 -53.14
CA PHE A 723 12.87 0.34 -51.85
C PHE A 723 13.71 -0.79 -51.24
N LEU A 724 13.16 -1.99 -51.15
CA LEU A 724 13.86 -3.15 -50.59
C LEU A 724 15.15 -3.47 -51.36
N SER A 725 15.17 -3.30 -52.69
CA SER A 725 16.39 -3.48 -53.50
C SER A 725 17.49 -2.46 -53.18
N LYS A 726 17.11 -1.24 -52.79
CA LYS A 726 18.04 -0.16 -52.42
C LYS A 726 18.61 -0.30 -51.01
N MET A 727 18.07 -1.19 -50.18
CA MET A 727 18.58 -1.45 -48.83
C MET A 727 20.01 -1.98 -48.84
N ARG A 728 20.41 -2.71 -49.89
CA ARG A 728 21.81 -3.11 -50.10
C ARG A 728 22.73 -1.89 -50.22
N THR A 729 22.34 -0.89 -51.01
CA THR A 729 23.10 0.35 -51.17
C THR A 729 23.13 1.17 -49.89
N PHE A 730 22.02 1.18 -49.13
CA PHE A 730 21.93 1.86 -47.84
C PHE A 730 22.94 1.27 -46.84
N VAL A 731 22.92 -0.05 -46.63
CA VAL A 731 23.81 -0.73 -45.68
C VAL A 731 25.28 -0.62 -46.06
N GLN A 732 25.61 -0.54 -47.35
CA GLN A 732 26.96 -0.37 -47.85
C GLN A 732 27.45 1.10 -47.82
N SER A 733 26.61 2.06 -47.43
CA SER A 733 26.98 3.48 -47.40
C SER A 733 27.98 3.76 -46.27
N PRO A 734 29.09 4.49 -46.53
CA PRO A 734 30.09 4.82 -45.51
C PRO A 734 29.52 5.55 -44.28
N ALA A 735 28.47 6.37 -44.49
CA ALA A 735 27.79 7.10 -43.42
C ALA A 735 26.91 6.20 -42.54
N VAL A 736 26.51 5.03 -43.03
CA VAL A 736 25.66 4.06 -42.33
C VAL A 736 26.54 3.07 -41.57
N THR A 737 27.62 2.58 -42.18
CA THR A 737 28.60 1.68 -41.54
C THR A 737 29.32 2.33 -40.34
N SER A 738 29.33 3.66 -40.25
CA SER A 738 29.87 4.36 -39.08
C SER A 738 28.90 4.45 -37.89
N VAL A 739 27.61 4.20 -38.11
CA VAL A 739 26.54 4.40 -37.11
C VAL A 739 26.04 3.07 -36.54
N TYR A 740 26.00 2.01 -37.35
CA TYR A 740 25.47 0.69 -36.98
C TYR A 740 26.56 -0.37 -36.86
N CYS A 741 26.34 -1.38 -36.02
CA CYS A 741 27.22 -2.56 -35.99
C CYS A 741 26.94 -3.48 -37.19
N GLU A 742 27.88 -4.39 -37.48
CA GLU A 742 27.73 -5.33 -38.60
C GLU A 742 26.51 -6.25 -38.43
N GLU A 743 26.19 -6.67 -37.20
CA GLU A 743 25.04 -7.53 -36.89
C GLU A 743 23.70 -6.86 -37.23
N ASP A 744 23.53 -5.60 -36.83
CA ASP A 744 22.32 -4.81 -37.11
C ASP A 744 22.11 -4.61 -38.62
N LEU A 745 23.21 -4.35 -39.34
CA LEU A 745 23.21 -4.17 -40.79
C LEU A 745 22.89 -5.46 -41.53
N GLU A 746 23.41 -6.58 -41.05
CA GLU A 746 23.09 -7.91 -41.58
C GLU A 746 21.61 -8.25 -41.35
N GLU A 747 21.05 -7.97 -40.17
CA GLU A 747 19.64 -8.21 -39.87
C GLU A 747 18.71 -7.43 -40.82
N ILE A 748 19.01 -6.15 -41.06
CA ILE A 748 18.26 -5.31 -42.00
C ILE A 748 18.32 -5.90 -43.42
N LEU A 749 19.50 -6.35 -43.88
CA LEU A 749 19.66 -6.94 -45.22
C LEU A 749 18.95 -8.27 -45.38
N ILE A 750 19.09 -9.16 -44.39
CA ILE A 750 18.38 -10.45 -44.37
C ILE A 750 16.89 -10.16 -44.46
N ARG A 751 16.38 -9.24 -43.63
CA ARG A 751 14.95 -8.92 -43.61
C ARG A 751 14.47 -8.33 -44.93
N ALA A 752 15.22 -7.41 -45.52
CA ALA A 752 14.87 -6.84 -46.83
C ALA A 752 14.82 -7.90 -47.93
N THR A 753 15.76 -8.87 -47.90
CA THR A 753 15.84 -9.98 -48.87
C THR A 753 14.66 -10.95 -48.71
N GLU A 754 14.32 -11.32 -47.48
CA GLU A 754 13.15 -12.16 -47.17
C GLU A 754 11.85 -11.53 -47.69
N LEU A 755 11.63 -10.24 -47.41
CA LEU A 755 10.44 -9.51 -47.85
C LEU A 755 10.40 -9.38 -49.38
N MET A 756 11.53 -9.12 -50.02
CA MET A 756 11.67 -9.07 -51.48
C MET A 756 11.28 -10.40 -52.13
N ASN A 757 11.75 -11.51 -51.58
CA ASN A 757 11.47 -12.84 -52.11
C ASN A 757 9.99 -13.20 -51.96
N LEU A 758 9.36 -12.81 -50.85
CA LEU A 758 7.93 -13.04 -50.65
C LEU A 758 7.08 -12.28 -51.69
N LEU A 759 7.45 -11.04 -52.03
CA LEU A 759 6.73 -10.22 -53.01
C LEU A 759 6.81 -10.75 -54.45
N LYS A 760 7.79 -11.62 -54.77
CA LYS A 760 7.82 -12.35 -56.06
C LYS A 760 6.61 -13.28 -56.23
N MET A 761 5.93 -13.63 -55.14
CA MET A 761 4.71 -14.44 -55.13
C MET A 761 3.56 -13.68 -54.43
N PRO A 762 2.92 -12.69 -55.09
CA PRO A 762 1.94 -11.80 -54.45
C PRO A 762 0.76 -12.51 -53.79
N SER A 763 0.27 -13.60 -54.39
CA SER A 763 -0.82 -14.42 -53.82
C SER A 763 -0.41 -15.12 -52.51
N VAL A 764 0.82 -15.63 -52.45
CA VAL A 764 1.41 -16.22 -51.24
C VAL A 764 1.64 -15.13 -50.20
N ALA A 765 2.16 -13.98 -50.59
CA ALA A 765 2.37 -12.85 -49.70
C ALA A 765 1.07 -12.38 -49.05
N GLN A 766 -0.01 -12.26 -49.82
CA GLN A 766 -1.33 -11.88 -49.31
C GLN A 766 -1.86 -12.91 -48.29
N PHE A 767 -1.68 -14.21 -48.54
CA PHE A 767 -2.08 -15.27 -47.62
C PHE A 767 -1.24 -15.29 -46.32
N VAL A 768 0.08 -15.12 -46.45
CA VAL A 768 1.01 -15.08 -45.31
C VAL A 768 0.74 -13.87 -44.41
N PHE A 769 0.41 -12.72 -44.99
CA PHE A 769 0.16 -11.48 -44.25
C PHE A 769 -1.30 -11.24 -43.84
N THR A 770 -2.23 -12.04 -44.36
CA THR A 770 -3.68 -11.91 -44.08
C THR A 770 -4.31 -13.29 -43.92
N PRO A 771 -3.94 -14.06 -42.88
CA PRO A 771 -4.54 -15.37 -42.65
C PRO A 771 -6.04 -15.24 -42.31
N PRO A 772 -6.89 -16.18 -42.75
CA PRO A 772 -8.33 -16.15 -42.44
C PRO A 772 -8.59 -16.29 -40.92
N VAL A 773 -9.59 -15.56 -40.43
CA VAL A 773 -9.90 -15.36 -38.99
C VAL A 773 -10.11 -16.69 -38.23
N ASP A 774 -10.62 -17.73 -38.90
CA ASP A 774 -10.83 -19.06 -38.28
C ASP A 774 -9.52 -19.80 -37.95
N VAL A 775 -8.41 -19.49 -38.63
CA VAL A 775 -7.09 -20.10 -38.40
C VAL A 775 -6.30 -19.35 -37.31
N ALA A 776 -6.62 -18.07 -37.07
CA ALA A 776 -5.95 -17.20 -36.11
C ALA A 776 -6.22 -17.54 -34.62
N SER A 777 -7.15 -18.46 -34.34
CA SER A 777 -7.55 -18.85 -32.99
C SER A 777 -6.72 -20.02 -32.39
N THR A 778 -5.83 -20.64 -33.17
CA THR A 778 -5.10 -21.84 -32.73
C THR A 778 -3.74 -21.50 -32.08
N ARG A 779 -3.38 -22.26 -31.03
CA ARG A 779 -2.10 -22.22 -30.29
C ARG A 779 -0.86 -22.23 -31.19
N PHE A 780 -1.01 -22.66 -32.45
CA PHE A 780 0.00 -22.67 -33.51
C PHE A 780 0.55 -21.27 -33.84
N GLN A 781 -0.19 -20.17 -33.63
CA GLN A 781 0.26 -18.85 -34.11
C GLN A 781 1.33 -18.18 -33.22
N ARG A 782 1.47 -18.59 -31.95
CA ARG A 782 2.60 -18.17 -31.12
C ARG A 782 3.91 -18.74 -31.67
N GLU A 783 3.87 -19.95 -32.22
CA GLU A 783 5.00 -20.58 -32.92
C GLU A 783 5.19 -20.00 -34.34
N VAL A 784 4.12 -19.61 -35.05
CA VAL A 784 4.23 -19.08 -36.43
C VAL A 784 4.87 -17.69 -36.51
N ASN A 785 4.65 -16.78 -35.56
CA ASN A 785 5.36 -15.49 -35.57
C ASN A 785 6.85 -15.63 -35.22
N ASP A 786 7.21 -16.62 -34.41
CA ASP A 786 8.60 -17.00 -34.14
C ASP A 786 9.20 -17.85 -35.29
N SER A 787 8.38 -18.55 -36.07
CA SER A 787 8.79 -19.42 -37.18
C SER A 787 8.64 -18.80 -38.57
N LEU A 788 8.04 -17.62 -38.72
CA LEU A 788 7.92 -16.90 -39.99
C LEU A 788 9.30 -16.55 -40.59
N PRO A 789 10.31 -16.12 -39.80
CA PRO A 789 11.68 -15.98 -40.32
C PRO A 789 12.23 -17.32 -40.84
N PHE A 790 11.90 -18.43 -40.17
CA PHE A 790 12.32 -19.77 -40.59
C PHE A 790 11.63 -20.22 -41.89
N ALA A 791 10.33 -19.96 -42.03
CA ALA A 791 9.57 -20.24 -43.25
C ALA A 791 10.02 -19.36 -44.43
N LEU A 792 10.31 -18.07 -44.17
CA LEU A 792 10.86 -17.13 -45.15
C LEU A 792 12.29 -17.51 -45.58
N ARG A 793 13.14 -17.99 -44.67
CA ARG A 793 14.46 -18.54 -45.00
C ARG A 793 14.35 -19.78 -45.89
N ILE A 794 13.41 -20.68 -45.61
CA ILE A 794 13.18 -21.88 -46.43
C ILE A 794 12.71 -21.49 -47.84
N VAL A 795 11.73 -20.58 -47.96
CA VAL A 795 11.26 -20.09 -49.27
C VAL A 795 12.37 -19.34 -50.02
N THR A 796 13.20 -18.57 -49.33
CA THR A 796 14.36 -17.88 -49.90
C THR A 796 15.39 -18.88 -50.44
N CYS A 797 15.72 -19.94 -49.68
CA CYS A 797 16.61 -21.01 -50.14
C CYS A 797 16.05 -21.77 -51.36
N LEU A 798 14.72 -21.90 -51.47
CA LEU A 798 14.07 -22.55 -52.62
C LEU A 798 14.00 -21.66 -53.87
N LEU A 799 14.07 -20.34 -53.71
CA LEU A 799 14.02 -19.35 -54.79
C LEU A 799 15.41 -18.90 -55.27
N GLU A 800 16.48 -19.24 -54.54
CA GLU A 800 17.85 -19.05 -55.02
C GLU A 800 18.15 -20.05 -56.15
N PRO A 801 18.65 -19.60 -57.31
CA PRO A 801 19.06 -20.51 -58.36
C PRO A 801 20.23 -21.34 -57.86
N THR A 802 20.05 -22.65 -57.81
CA THR A 802 21.14 -23.59 -57.49
C THR A 802 22.27 -23.35 -58.49
N PRO A 803 23.50 -23.04 -58.05
CA PRO A 803 24.62 -22.93 -58.97
C PRO A 803 24.95 -24.35 -59.43
N GLY A 804 24.38 -24.79 -60.57
CA GLY A 804 24.78 -26.05 -61.18
C GLY A 804 23.75 -26.86 -61.97
N PHE A 805 22.53 -26.38 -62.26
CA PHE A 805 21.63 -27.10 -63.16
C PHE A 805 21.29 -26.27 -64.41
N MET A 806 22.02 -26.54 -65.49
CA MET A 806 21.61 -26.21 -66.86
C MET A 806 20.41 -27.10 -67.25
N PRO A 807 19.43 -26.59 -68.02
CA PRO A 807 18.30 -27.38 -68.47
C PRO A 807 18.70 -28.27 -69.65
N GLY A 808 18.27 -29.54 -69.59
CA GLY A 808 18.09 -30.40 -70.76
C GLY A 808 16.62 -30.44 -71.15
#